data_AF-A0A3L7A0S2-F1
#
_entry.id   AF-A0A3L7A0S2-F1
#
_cell.length_a   1.000
_cell.length_b   1.000
_cell.length_c   1.000
_cell.angle_alpha   90.00
_cell.angle_beta   90.00
_cell.angle_gamma   90.00
#
_symmetry.space_group_name_H-M   'P 1'
#
loop_
_entity.id
_entity.type
_entity.pdbx_description
1 polymer ?
#
loop_
_entity_poly.entity_id
_entity_poly.type
_entity_poly.pdbx_seq_one_letter_code
_entity_poly.pdbx_strand_id
1 'polypeptide(L)'
;MTITTPFRDLVVLEWGCRPAVRACGSLLAQVGAQVAAFGDAGADCFGAFKERVADTPQARADAFARANVILVSSDRADTPPLPPRRAEQIVCDITVDGDPAHGHWTEPFLQAVTGISDITGVPGGPPVICGGAVVEIQAGMLAASGILAAWRTRAATGAGQEIGLKLVDCGLNNQSTFLPLVFAGRTPQRSGNRHPMAVPWNSYRAADGWILLCSATDEHWVKLTKLMGRPELAEGPYAKLADRIALCDAVDREVEAWTSTLSVKDCIAALNGANLAAGPILDIAGLATDENLALRGTLSHGPRPRPLSFVRTDFSAAPAPGRPEPERRRARPLDGLLVLEIGQYTTAPVASKQLALLGAEVLKIEPPGGEASRAWPPHQDGQGYFFTINNANKRSLMLDLRADGDRAAFAALLARADVLVENLKPGSLARLGFDAQALAALNPRLVYCGISGFGGLSAYPGRPAFDTVVQAMSGLMDITRAGELPVKLGISVADVSGGLAGLFAILCALEQRRRTGRGCAIDLAMQDVSVFLTQTVWNGAAPQPHCVIGCADGHVVAGADALALGDLAEAAAGMSRAALVEALAARGVAAVPVRTLTEIRNDPAIVGAGAVQLYEGADGKTWPLFRSPFRFSAMPEVPLAAIGALGEANADLPAAPGGPVRGAAE
;
A
#
# COMPACT_ATOMS: atom_id res chain seq x y z
N MET A 1 19.79 30.74 -0.05
CA MET A 1 19.98 29.67 0.95
C MET A 1 19.91 28.33 0.21
N THR A 2 21.00 27.57 0.19
CA THR A 2 21.06 26.27 -0.48
C THR A 2 20.27 25.26 0.36
N ILE A 3 19.08 24.86 -0.11
CA ILE A 3 18.23 23.86 0.55
C ILE A 3 18.97 22.52 0.57
N THR A 4 19.64 22.19 1.69
CA THR A 4 20.33 20.91 1.86
C THR A 4 19.30 19.82 2.12
N THR A 5 18.94 19.06 1.10
CA THR A 5 18.15 17.84 1.26
C THR A 5 18.97 16.79 2.02
N PRO A 6 18.33 15.94 2.84
CA PRO A 6 19.03 14.92 3.63
C PRO A 6 19.66 13.80 2.78
N PHE A 7 19.49 13.83 1.45
CA PHE A 7 19.90 12.75 0.56
C PHE A 7 20.94 13.16 -0.48
N ARG A 8 21.55 14.36 -0.40
CA ARG A 8 22.56 14.79 -1.38
C ARG A 8 23.75 13.86 -1.50
N ASP A 9 24.09 13.15 -0.42
CA ASP A 9 25.20 12.19 -0.36
C ASP A 9 24.80 10.80 -0.86
N LEU A 10 23.52 10.59 -1.19
CA LEU A 10 23.02 9.34 -1.74
C LEU A 10 23.18 9.38 -3.26
N VAL A 11 24.25 8.76 -3.76
CA VAL A 11 24.48 8.59 -5.20
C VAL A 11 23.97 7.21 -5.62
N VAL A 12 22.93 7.19 -6.45
CA VAL A 12 22.21 5.99 -6.88
C VAL A 12 22.44 5.76 -8.37
N LEU A 13 22.71 4.52 -8.75
CA LEU A 13 22.77 4.09 -10.14
C LEU A 13 21.65 3.12 -10.47
N GLU A 14 20.82 3.47 -11.45
CA GLU A 14 19.87 2.56 -12.08
C GLU A 14 20.60 1.72 -13.13
N TRP A 15 20.91 0.48 -12.74
CA TRP A 15 21.57 -0.48 -13.63
C TRP A 15 20.56 -1.25 -14.49
N GLY A 16 19.35 -1.49 -13.96
CA GLY A 16 18.25 -2.19 -14.65
C GLY A 16 17.17 -1.26 -15.21
N CYS A 17 16.36 -1.78 -16.12
CA CYS A 17 15.30 -1.04 -16.82
C CYS A 17 13.87 -1.37 -16.33
N ARG A 18 13.72 -2.30 -15.38
CA ARG A 18 12.43 -2.75 -14.84
C ARG A 18 11.63 -1.58 -14.23
N PRO A 19 10.29 -1.53 -14.35
CA PRO A 19 9.47 -0.48 -13.74
C PRO A 19 9.72 -0.27 -12.23
N ALA A 20 9.84 -1.32 -11.41
CA ALA A 20 10.15 -1.16 -9.99
C ALA A 20 11.51 -0.49 -9.71
N VAL A 21 12.55 -0.82 -10.50
CA VAL A 21 13.86 -0.16 -10.41
C VAL A 21 13.73 1.33 -10.73
N ARG A 22 13.01 1.66 -11.81
CA ARG A 22 12.79 3.04 -12.25
C ARG A 22 11.93 3.83 -11.25
N ALA A 23 10.91 3.21 -10.66
CA ALA A 23 10.07 3.82 -9.64
C ALA A 23 10.87 4.09 -8.36
N CYS A 24 11.67 3.12 -7.90
CA CYS A 24 12.56 3.25 -6.74
C CYS A 24 13.52 4.44 -6.90
N GLY A 25 14.26 4.50 -8.01
CA GLY A 25 15.20 5.59 -8.23
C GLY A 25 14.50 6.94 -8.41
N SER A 26 13.29 6.99 -9.00
CA SER A 26 12.50 8.23 -9.05
C SER A 26 12.09 8.74 -7.66
N LEU A 27 11.65 7.85 -6.77
CA LEU A 27 11.30 8.20 -5.39
C LEU A 27 12.52 8.76 -4.63
N LEU A 28 13.68 8.12 -4.77
CA LEU A 28 14.93 8.59 -4.16
C LEU A 28 15.39 9.94 -4.75
N ALA A 29 15.28 10.12 -6.07
CA ALA A 29 15.61 11.39 -6.73
C ALA A 29 14.72 12.53 -6.24
N GLN A 30 13.42 12.28 -6.05
CA GLN A 30 12.45 13.26 -5.57
C GLN A 30 12.74 13.74 -4.13
N VAL A 31 13.39 12.93 -3.30
CA VAL A 31 13.86 13.37 -1.97
C VAL A 31 15.25 14.01 -2.00
N GLY A 32 15.86 14.12 -3.18
CA GLY A 32 17.12 14.82 -3.41
C GLY A 32 18.36 13.94 -3.44
N ALA A 33 18.20 12.63 -3.69
CA ALA A 33 19.31 11.76 -4.08
C ALA A 33 19.79 12.10 -5.50
N GLN A 34 21.07 11.85 -5.78
CA GLN A 34 21.62 11.96 -7.13
C GLN A 34 21.43 10.62 -7.83
N VAL A 35 20.51 10.56 -8.80
CA VAL A 35 20.14 9.29 -9.45
C VAL A 35 20.51 9.34 -10.91
N ALA A 36 21.42 8.46 -11.32
CA ALA A 36 21.86 8.29 -12.70
C ALA A 36 21.14 7.10 -13.34
N ALA A 37 20.63 7.28 -14.56
CA ALA A 37 20.01 6.24 -15.37
C ALA A 37 20.56 6.24 -16.80
N PHE A 38 20.76 5.06 -17.38
CA PHE A 38 21.27 4.91 -18.74
C PHE A 38 20.17 5.08 -19.80
N GLY A 39 20.57 5.51 -21.00
CA GLY A 39 19.70 5.60 -22.18
C GLY A 39 18.87 6.88 -22.30
N ASP A 40 17.98 6.92 -23.30
CA ASP A 40 17.21 8.11 -23.66
C ASP A 40 15.98 8.34 -22.77
N ALA A 41 15.62 9.61 -22.58
CA ALA A 41 14.53 10.01 -21.68
C ALA A 41 13.11 9.68 -22.20
N GLY A 42 12.94 9.44 -23.51
CA GLY A 42 11.63 9.42 -24.17
C GLY A 42 10.69 8.27 -23.77
N ALA A 43 11.20 7.19 -23.17
CA ALA A 43 10.44 5.98 -22.85
C ALA A 43 10.34 5.66 -21.35
N ASP A 44 10.76 6.57 -20.47
CA ASP A 44 10.80 6.36 -19.02
C ASP A 44 9.94 7.40 -18.30
N CYS A 45 8.70 7.04 -17.98
CA CYS A 45 7.75 7.88 -17.24
C CYS A 45 8.21 8.24 -15.83
N PHE A 46 9.19 7.53 -15.27
CA PHE A 46 9.77 7.83 -13.95
C PHE A 46 10.99 8.75 -14.03
N GLY A 47 11.41 9.12 -15.23
CA GLY A 47 12.71 9.72 -15.52
C GLY A 47 12.89 11.19 -15.16
N ALA A 48 11.82 11.90 -14.82
CA ALA A 48 11.82 13.37 -14.77
C ALA A 48 12.78 13.99 -13.73
N PHE A 49 13.20 13.22 -12.73
CA PHE A 49 14.10 13.67 -11.66
C PHE A 49 15.53 13.10 -11.77
N LYS A 50 15.85 12.37 -12.83
CA LYS A 50 17.09 11.58 -12.95
C LYS A 50 18.08 12.22 -13.92
N GLU A 51 19.36 12.07 -13.63
CA GLU A 51 20.44 12.36 -14.57
C GLU A 51 20.51 11.25 -15.62
N ARG A 52 20.59 11.65 -16.90
CA ARG A 52 20.80 10.71 -18.00
C ARG A 52 22.29 10.56 -18.29
N VAL A 53 22.74 9.32 -18.33
CA VAL A 53 24.13 8.96 -18.62
C VAL A 53 24.16 8.17 -19.92
N ALA A 54 25.16 8.44 -20.76
CA ALA A 54 25.37 7.69 -22.00
C ALA A 54 25.56 6.19 -21.70
N ASP A 55 24.93 5.34 -22.51
CA ASP A 55 25.04 3.89 -22.36
C ASP A 55 26.28 3.36 -23.09
N THR A 56 27.47 3.69 -22.57
CA THR A 56 28.75 3.16 -23.07
C THR A 56 29.48 2.40 -21.96
N PRO A 57 30.36 1.42 -22.30
CA PRO A 57 31.11 0.68 -21.29
C PRO A 57 31.89 1.58 -20.31
N GLN A 58 32.51 2.65 -20.82
CA GLN A 58 33.25 3.61 -19.99
C GLN A 58 32.31 4.38 -19.05
N ALA A 59 31.21 4.92 -19.57
CA ALA A 59 30.25 5.67 -18.77
C ALA A 59 29.58 4.79 -17.69
N ARG A 60 29.31 3.52 -18.00
CA ARG A 60 28.84 2.52 -17.03
C ARG A 60 29.84 2.29 -15.90
N ALA A 61 31.12 2.09 -16.25
CA ALA A 61 32.18 1.90 -15.26
C ALA A 61 32.34 3.13 -14.35
N ASP A 62 32.34 4.33 -14.94
CA ASP A 62 32.47 5.59 -14.20
C ASP A 62 31.27 5.85 -13.28
N ALA A 63 30.05 5.60 -13.76
CA ALA A 63 28.85 5.74 -12.95
C ALA A 63 28.83 4.73 -11.79
N PHE A 64 29.19 3.47 -12.06
CA PHE A 64 29.27 2.42 -11.04
C PHE A 64 30.29 2.75 -9.95
N ALA A 65 31.46 3.27 -10.34
CA ALA A 65 32.52 3.65 -9.41
C ALA A 65 32.10 4.78 -8.45
N ARG A 66 31.28 5.74 -8.92
CA ARG A 66 30.78 6.85 -8.10
C ARG A 66 29.63 6.45 -7.17
N ALA A 67 28.77 5.55 -7.61
CA ALA A 67 27.52 5.24 -6.90
C ALA A 67 27.75 4.54 -5.55
N ASN A 68 26.99 4.95 -4.54
CA ASN A 68 26.94 4.28 -3.22
C ASN A 68 25.80 3.26 -3.16
N VAL A 69 24.78 3.43 -4.02
CA VAL A 69 23.64 2.51 -4.15
C VAL A 69 23.52 2.07 -5.61
N ILE A 70 23.39 0.77 -5.85
CA ILE A 70 23.11 0.19 -7.16
C ILE A 70 21.72 -0.42 -7.13
N LEU A 71 20.85 -0.04 -8.07
CA LEU A 71 19.54 -0.65 -8.30
C LEU A 71 19.63 -1.58 -9.50
N VAL A 72 19.29 -2.85 -9.33
CA VAL A 72 19.44 -3.88 -10.36
C VAL A 72 18.26 -4.85 -10.36
N SER A 73 18.09 -5.58 -11.47
CA SER A 73 17.24 -6.77 -11.56
C SER A 73 18.07 -7.89 -12.18
N SER A 74 18.71 -8.69 -11.34
CA SER A 74 19.70 -9.69 -11.77
C SER A 74 19.10 -10.86 -12.55
N ASP A 75 17.79 -11.09 -12.40
CA ASP A 75 17.04 -12.15 -13.07
C ASP A 75 16.70 -11.83 -14.54
N ARG A 76 16.97 -10.62 -15.01
CA ARG A 76 16.70 -10.25 -16.40
C ARG A 76 17.88 -10.55 -17.31
N ALA A 77 17.59 -11.18 -18.45
CA ALA A 77 18.59 -11.48 -19.47
C ALA A 77 19.23 -10.23 -20.11
N ASP A 78 18.54 -9.08 -20.10
CA ASP A 78 19.05 -7.80 -20.64
C ASP A 78 19.82 -6.98 -19.59
N THR A 79 19.95 -7.45 -18.35
CA THR A 79 20.74 -6.78 -17.31
C THR A 79 22.23 -7.09 -17.51
N PRO A 80 23.09 -6.08 -17.73
CA PRO A 80 24.53 -6.31 -17.85
C PRO A 80 25.13 -6.84 -16.55
N PRO A 81 26.21 -7.64 -16.60
CA PRO A 81 26.87 -8.13 -15.39
C PRO A 81 27.40 -6.96 -14.55
N LEU A 82 27.20 -7.03 -13.24
CA LEU A 82 27.72 -6.03 -12.31
C LEU A 82 29.24 -6.21 -12.14
N PRO A 83 30.01 -5.11 -12.13
CA PRO A 83 31.40 -5.13 -11.66
C PRO A 83 31.50 -5.55 -10.19
N PRO A 84 32.69 -5.95 -9.70
CA PRO A 84 32.90 -6.22 -8.28
C PRO A 84 32.53 -5.00 -7.42
N ARG A 85 31.60 -5.19 -6.49
CA ARG A 85 31.14 -4.10 -5.61
C ARG A 85 32.18 -3.73 -4.56
N ARG A 86 32.18 -2.46 -4.17
CA ARG A 86 32.94 -1.94 -3.04
C ARG A 86 32.26 -2.35 -1.73
N ALA A 87 33.04 -2.51 -0.66
CA ALA A 87 32.54 -3.00 0.63
C ALA A 87 31.46 -2.08 1.25
N GLU A 88 31.52 -0.78 0.96
CA GLU A 88 30.59 0.23 1.41
C GLU A 88 29.36 0.41 0.50
N GLN A 89 29.29 -0.24 -0.66
CA GLN A 89 28.16 -0.10 -1.58
C GLN A 89 26.94 -0.91 -1.11
N ILE A 90 25.76 -0.30 -1.25
CA ILE A 90 24.47 -0.97 -1.12
C ILE A 90 24.03 -1.43 -2.51
N VAL A 91 23.67 -2.70 -2.66
CA VAL A 91 23.09 -3.23 -3.90
C VAL A 91 21.67 -3.67 -3.59
N CYS A 92 20.68 -3.04 -4.22
CA CYS A 92 19.29 -3.45 -4.13
C CYS A 92 18.91 -4.18 -5.41
N ASP A 93 18.70 -5.48 -5.27
CA ASP A 93 18.33 -6.37 -6.36
C ASP A 93 16.82 -6.67 -6.29
N ILE A 94 16.10 -6.17 -7.28
CA ILE A 94 14.66 -6.32 -7.43
C ILE A 94 14.39 -7.33 -8.53
N THR A 95 14.06 -8.55 -8.14
CA THR A 95 13.76 -9.67 -9.03
C THR A 95 12.27 -10.02 -9.00
N VAL A 96 11.80 -10.82 -9.95
CA VAL A 96 10.47 -11.40 -9.92
C VAL A 96 10.36 -12.33 -8.72
N ASP A 97 11.17 -13.39 -8.73
CA ASP A 97 11.32 -14.35 -7.65
C ASP A 97 12.76 -14.90 -7.49
N GLY A 98 13.67 -14.45 -8.35
CA GLY A 98 15.08 -14.88 -8.43
C GLY A 98 15.37 -15.94 -9.48
N ASP A 99 14.35 -16.48 -10.16
CA ASP A 99 14.54 -17.37 -11.31
C ASP A 99 14.73 -16.56 -12.60
N PRO A 100 15.87 -16.69 -13.30
CA PRO A 100 16.09 -16.01 -14.58
C PRO A 100 15.03 -16.34 -15.65
N ALA A 101 14.40 -17.52 -15.58
CA ALA A 101 13.31 -17.89 -16.48
C ALA A 101 12.09 -16.98 -16.29
N HIS A 102 11.88 -16.42 -15.11
CA HIS A 102 10.75 -15.54 -14.80
C HIS A 102 11.10 -14.05 -14.92
N GLY A 103 12.37 -13.68 -15.11
CA GLY A 103 12.79 -12.28 -15.14
C GLY A 103 12.13 -11.42 -16.23
N HIS A 104 11.57 -12.05 -17.26
CA HIS A 104 10.79 -11.36 -18.30
C HIS A 104 9.34 -11.04 -17.89
N TRP A 105 8.86 -11.53 -16.74
CA TRP A 105 7.48 -11.32 -16.30
C TRP A 105 7.17 -9.85 -16.09
N THR A 106 5.96 -9.49 -16.53
CA THR A 106 5.42 -8.14 -16.56
C THR A 106 4.28 -8.02 -15.55
N GLU A 107 3.78 -6.81 -15.34
CA GLU A 107 2.72 -6.54 -14.36
C GLU A 107 1.48 -7.46 -14.49
N PRO A 108 0.90 -7.71 -15.69
CA PRO A 108 -0.20 -8.67 -15.83
C PRO A 108 0.12 -10.07 -15.29
N PHE A 109 1.35 -10.54 -15.48
CA PHE A 109 1.79 -11.84 -14.98
C PHE A 109 1.95 -11.81 -13.47
N LEU A 110 2.50 -10.73 -12.91
CA LEU A 110 2.61 -10.54 -11.47
C LEU A 110 1.23 -10.57 -10.81
N GLN A 111 0.23 -9.87 -11.36
CA GLN A 111 -1.13 -9.89 -10.85
C GLN A 111 -1.76 -11.30 -10.92
N ALA A 112 -1.44 -12.09 -11.95
CA ALA A 112 -1.91 -13.46 -12.12
C ALA A 112 -1.29 -14.44 -11.11
N VAL A 113 0.04 -14.43 -10.95
CA VAL A 113 0.74 -15.40 -10.10
C VAL A 113 0.64 -15.08 -8.61
N THR A 114 0.34 -13.83 -8.25
CA THR A 114 0.14 -13.40 -6.86
C THR A 114 -1.33 -13.50 -6.40
N GLY A 115 -2.21 -13.98 -7.27
CA GLY A 115 -3.64 -14.16 -7.00
C GLY A 115 -4.44 -12.86 -6.91
N ILE A 116 -3.85 -11.71 -7.29
CA ILE A 116 -4.57 -10.44 -7.34
C ILE A 116 -5.69 -10.51 -8.38
N SER A 117 -5.41 -11.05 -9.57
CA SER A 117 -6.42 -11.17 -10.63
C SER A 117 -7.47 -12.25 -10.33
N ASP A 118 -7.13 -13.28 -9.54
CA ASP A 118 -8.09 -14.31 -9.11
C ASP A 118 -9.28 -13.71 -8.34
N ILE A 119 -9.05 -12.65 -7.57
CA ILE A 119 -10.10 -11.94 -6.81
C ILE A 119 -10.55 -10.61 -7.46
N THR A 120 -10.07 -10.29 -8.67
CA THR A 120 -10.41 -9.07 -9.39
C THR A 120 -11.31 -9.38 -10.59
N GLY A 121 -12.46 -8.71 -10.69
CA GLY A 121 -13.46 -8.94 -11.74
C GLY A 121 -14.85 -9.25 -11.18
N VAL A 122 -15.81 -9.53 -12.06
CA VAL A 122 -17.21 -9.81 -11.69
C VAL A 122 -17.41 -11.26 -11.26
N PRO A 123 -18.43 -11.56 -10.42
CA PRO A 123 -18.76 -12.94 -10.05
C PRO A 123 -18.95 -13.84 -11.28
N GLY A 124 -18.31 -15.01 -11.27
CA GLY A 124 -18.40 -16.00 -12.37
C GLY A 124 -17.72 -15.59 -13.70
N GLY A 125 -17.30 -14.34 -13.86
CA GLY A 125 -16.60 -13.87 -15.04
C GLY A 125 -15.10 -14.20 -15.03
N PRO A 126 -14.39 -13.93 -16.14
CA PRO A 126 -12.94 -14.07 -16.18
C PRO A 126 -12.25 -13.09 -15.21
N PRO A 127 -11.04 -13.41 -14.75
CA PRO A 127 -10.15 -12.45 -14.07
C PRO A 127 -9.98 -11.17 -14.87
N VAL A 128 -9.90 -10.03 -14.17
CA VAL A 128 -9.58 -8.73 -14.77
C VAL A 128 -8.18 -8.30 -14.31
N ILE A 129 -7.39 -7.81 -15.25
CA ILE A 129 -6.06 -7.24 -15.00
C ILE A 129 -6.19 -5.72 -14.92
N CYS A 130 -5.58 -5.11 -13.91
CA CYS A 130 -5.42 -3.67 -13.84
C CYS A 130 -4.30 -3.24 -14.81
N GLY A 131 -4.58 -2.24 -15.65
CA GLY A 131 -3.61 -1.72 -16.62
C GLY A 131 -2.43 -0.95 -16.00
N GLY A 132 -2.49 -0.59 -14.72
CA GLY A 132 -1.43 0.11 -13.99
C GLY A 132 -0.37 -0.83 -13.43
N ALA A 133 0.87 -0.35 -13.30
CA ALA A 133 2.02 -1.09 -12.75
C ALA A 133 1.99 -1.19 -11.21
N VAL A 134 0.91 -1.72 -10.64
CA VAL A 134 0.63 -1.73 -9.20
C VAL A 134 1.73 -2.44 -8.40
N VAL A 135 2.00 -3.72 -8.71
CA VAL A 135 2.97 -4.54 -7.94
C VAL A 135 4.38 -3.98 -8.11
N GLU A 136 4.75 -3.60 -9.34
CA GLU A 136 6.04 -3.00 -9.65
C GLU A 136 6.28 -1.68 -8.90
N ILE A 137 5.32 -0.74 -8.89
CA ILE A 137 5.49 0.55 -8.22
C ILE A 137 5.53 0.38 -6.70
N GLN A 138 4.70 -0.49 -6.12
CA GLN A 138 4.74 -0.80 -4.69
C GLN A 138 6.07 -1.45 -4.28
N ALA A 139 6.62 -2.35 -5.10
CA ALA A 139 7.95 -2.89 -4.91
C ALA A 139 9.02 -1.78 -4.98
N GLY A 140 8.87 -0.81 -5.88
CA GLY A 140 9.72 0.39 -5.91
C GLY A 140 9.67 1.22 -4.61
N MET A 141 8.48 1.40 -4.02
CA MET A 141 8.31 2.07 -2.72
C MET A 141 8.99 1.31 -1.57
N LEU A 142 8.84 -0.01 -1.56
CA LEU A 142 9.52 -0.88 -0.59
C LEU A 142 11.03 -0.80 -0.80
N ALA A 143 11.55 -0.99 -2.02
CA ALA A 143 12.98 -0.91 -2.33
C ALA A 143 13.59 0.41 -1.87
N ALA A 144 12.94 1.54 -2.15
CA ALA A 144 13.38 2.85 -1.68
C ALA A 144 13.44 2.89 -0.15
N SER A 145 12.42 2.38 0.55
CA SER A 145 12.39 2.27 2.01
C SER A 145 13.52 1.37 2.55
N GLY A 146 13.75 0.21 1.94
CA GLY A 146 14.83 -0.71 2.30
C GLY A 146 16.22 -0.07 2.12
N ILE A 147 16.41 0.71 1.06
CA ILE A 147 17.65 1.47 0.83
C ILE A 147 17.85 2.53 1.90
N LEU A 148 16.81 3.25 2.31
CA LEU A 148 16.91 4.22 3.40
C LEU A 148 17.24 3.56 4.74
N ALA A 149 16.68 2.38 5.00
CA ALA A 149 17.00 1.58 6.17
C ALA A 149 18.47 1.09 6.14
N ALA A 150 18.93 0.57 5.00
CA ALA A 150 20.33 0.17 4.79
C ALA A 150 21.30 1.36 4.87
N TRP A 151 20.92 2.51 4.34
CA TRP A 151 21.69 3.75 4.39
C TRP A 151 21.91 4.21 5.83
N ARG A 152 20.86 4.11 6.67
CA ARG A 152 20.95 4.42 8.10
C ARG A 152 21.93 3.50 8.82
N THR A 153 21.90 2.19 8.53
CA THR A 153 22.87 1.25 9.10
C THR A 153 24.28 1.51 8.60
N ARG A 154 24.45 1.77 7.30
CA ARG A 154 25.74 2.14 6.69
C ARG A 154 26.33 3.38 7.32
N ALA A 155 25.52 4.39 7.63
CA ALA A 155 25.99 5.59 8.32
C ALA A 155 26.59 5.26 9.70
N ALA A 156 26.06 4.24 10.40
CA ALA A 156 26.56 3.81 11.71
C ALA A 156 27.74 2.82 11.65
N THR A 157 27.89 2.06 10.56
CA THR A 157 28.88 0.96 10.47
C THR A 157 29.97 1.17 9.44
N GLY A 158 29.77 2.07 8.48
CA GLY A 158 30.60 2.23 7.27
C GLY A 158 30.41 1.13 6.21
N ALA A 159 29.70 0.05 6.52
CA ALA A 159 29.56 -1.11 5.65
C ALA A 159 28.29 -1.04 4.78
N GLY A 160 28.43 -1.43 3.52
CA GLY A 160 27.32 -1.65 2.60
C GLY A 160 26.72 -3.06 2.76
N GLN A 161 25.73 -3.38 1.94
CA GLN A 161 25.05 -4.68 1.97
C GLN A 161 24.22 -4.91 0.71
N GLU A 162 23.79 -6.16 0.53
CA GLU A 162 22.79 -6.51 -0.47
C GLU A 162 21.39 -6.48 0.14
N ILE A 163 20.43 -6.00 -0.65
CA ILE A 163 19.00 -6.00 -0.36
C ILE A 163 18.33 -6.81 -1.47
N GLY A 164 17.83 -7.99 -1.14
CA GLY A 164 16.97 -8.76 -2.03
C GLY A 164 15.51 -8.35 -1.84
N LEU A 165 14.82 -8.06 -2.95
CA LEU A 165 13.38 -7.83 -2.99
C LEU A 165 12.78 -8.64 -4.15
N LYS A 166 11.72 -9.40 -3.85
CA LYS A 166 10.98 -10.18 -4.87
C LYS A 166 9.63 -9.53 -5.15
N LEU A 167 9.30 -9.33 -6.42
CA LEU A 167 8.01 -8.78 -6.84
C LEU A 167 6.85 -9.69 -6.42
N VAL A 168 7.03 -11.01 -6.51
CA VAL A 168 6.00 -11.97 -6.07
C VAL A 168 5.71 -11.83 -4.57
N ASP A 169 6.73 -11.63 -3.73
CA ASP A 169 6.56 -11.42 -2.29
C ASP A 169 5.82 -10.10 -2.00
N CYS A 170 6.08 -9.05 -2.79
CA CYS A 170 5.37 -7.78 -2.70
C CYS A 170 3.89 -7.94 -3.07
N GLY A 171 3.58 -8.61 -4.18
CA GLY A 171 2.21 -8.88 -4.59
C GLY A 171 1.45 -9.76 -3.58
N LEU A 172 2.11 -10.78 -3.02
CA LEU A 172 1.52 -11.63 -1.98
C LEU A 172 1.22 -10.87 -0.68
N ASN A 173 2.07 -9.90 -0.30
CA ASN A 173 1.83 -9.04 0.86
C ASN A 173 0.58 -8.14 0.71
N ASN A 174 0.08 -7.91 -0.52
CA ASN A 174 -1.18 -7.21 -0.75
C ASN A 174 -2.43 -8.06 -0.41
N GLN A 175 -2.26 -9.36 -0.14
CA GLN A 175 -3.37 -10.29 0.07
C GLN A 175 -3.84 -10.36 1.53
N SER A 176 -3.55 -9.35 2.36
CA SER A 176 -3.94 -9.34 3.78
C SER A 176 -5.45 -9.38 4.01
N THR A 177 -6.26 -9.03 3.00
CA THR A 177 -7.72 -9.11 3.05
C THR A 177 -8.26 -10.51 2.74
N PHE A 178 -7.75 -11.18 1.69
CA PHE A 178 -8.37 -12.40 1.16
C PHE A 178 -7.59 -13.68 1.46
N LEU A 179 -6.26 -13.62 1.60
CA LEU A 179 -5.49 -14.79 2.01
C LEU A 179 -5.90 -15.36 3.39
N PRO A 180 -6.29 -14.54 4.40
CA PRO A 180 -6.94 -15.04 5.62
C PRO A 180 -8.07 -16.04 5.40
N LEU A 181 -8.89 -15.83 4.37
CA LEU A 181 -10.08 -16.64 4.14
C LEU A 181 -9.69 -18.09 3.85
N VAL A 182 -8.69 -18.30 2.98
CA VAL A 182 -8.25 -19.65 2.62
C VAL A 182 -7.55 -20.36 3.78
N PHE A 183 -6.84 -19.64 4.65
CA PHE A 183 -6.28 -20.21 5.89
C PHE A 183 -7.36 -20.56 6.91
N ALA A 184 -8.51 -19.90 6.86
CA ALA A 184 -9.69 -20.23 7.65
C ALA A 184 -10.64 -21.23 6.95
N GLY A 185 -10.19 -21.90 5.88
CA GLY A 185 -10.98 -22.91 5.16
C GLY A 185 -12.08 -22.36 4.26
N ARG A 186 -12.05 -21.06 3.92
CA ARG A 186 -13.01 -20.41 3.01
C ARG A 186 -12.36 -20.07 1.68
N THR A 187 -13.07 -20.25 0.57
CA THR A 187 -12.58 -19.89 -0.76
C THR A 187 -13.13 -18.53 -1.18
N PRO A 188 -12.30 -17.50 -1.33
CA PRO A 188 -12.75 -16.20 -1.83
C PRO A 188 -13.17 -16.30 -3.30
N GLN A 189 -14.05 -15.40 -3.71
CA GLN A 189 -14.57 -15.30 -5.08
C GLN A 189 -14.52 -13.85 -5.54
N ARG A 190 -14.46 -13.67 -6.87
CA ARG A 190 -14.65 -12.36 -7.50
C ARG A 190 -16.02 -11.81 -7.16
N SER A 191 -16.05 -10.52 -6.79
CA SER A 191 -17.24 -9.84 -6.26
C SER A 191 -17.62 -8.57 -7.03
N GLY A 192 -16.90 -8.25 -8.12
CA GLY A 192 -16.97 -6.94 -8.75
C GLY A 192 -16.59 -5.86 -7.73
N ASN A 193 -17.50 -4.90 -7.52
CA ASN A 193 -17.32 -3.83 -6.55
C ASN A 193 -18.00 -4.09 -5.20
N ARG A 194 -18.67 -5.23 -5.02
CA ARG A 194 -19.41 -5.55 -3.80
C ARG A 194 -18.50 -5.78 -2.61
N HIS A 195 -18.97 -5.38 -1.43
CA HIS A 195 -18.34 -5.69 -0.15
C HIS A 195 -19.08 -6.83 0.54
N PRO A 196 -18.41 -7.88 1.06
CA PRO A 196 -19.07 -9.08 1.59
C PRO A 196 -19.91 -8.83 2.85
N MET A 197 -19.69 -7.72 3.55
CA MET A 197 -20.37 -7.40 4.81
C MET A 197 -21.13 -6.06 4.78
N ALA A 198 -21.24 -5.40 3.61
CA ALA A 198 -21.85 -4.08 3.52
C ALA A 198 -22.64 -3.91 2.23
N VAL A 199 -23.92 -3.52 2.35
CA VAL A 199 -24.82 -3.27 1.22
C VAL A 199 -25.71 -2.04 1.53
N PRO A 200 -25.85 -1.08 0.58
CA PRO A 200 -25.20 -1.03 -0.74
C PRO A 200 -23.72 -0.65 -0.66
N TRP A 201 -22.88 -1.39 -1.38
CA TRP A 201 -21.48 -1.05 -1.64
C TRP A 201 -21.17 -1.49 -3.07
N ASN A 202 -21.21 -0.59 -4.03
CA ASN A 202 -21.05 -0.94 -5.45
C ASN A 202 -20.73 0.31 -6.30
N SER A 203 -20.41 0.08 -7.57
CA SER A 203 -20.49 1.10 -8.62
C SER A 203 -21.89 1.16 -9.19
N TYR A 204 -22.42 2.36 -9.43
CA TYR A 204 -23.74 2.55 -10.02
C TYR A 204 -23.66 3.51 -11.21
N ARG A 205 -24.46 3.23 -12.24
CA ARG A 205 -24.57 4.12 -13.40
C ARG A 205 -25.31 5.40 -13.00
N ALA A 206 -24.73 6.54 -13.38
CA ALA A 206 -25.37 7.85 -13.41
C ALA A 206 -25.66 8.26 -14.86
N ALA A 207 -26.40 9.35 -15.07
CA ALA A 207 -26.82 9.80 -16.39
C ALA A 207 -25.64 10.05 -17.37
N ASP A 208 -24.51 10.51 -16.85
CA ASP A 208 -23.32 10.94 -17.60
C ASP A 208 -22.02 10.21 -17.19
N GLY A 209 -22.10 9.16 -16.37
CA GLY A 209 -20.92 8.42 -15.93
C GLY A 209 -21.20 7.37 -14.87
N TRP A 210 -20.20 7.11 -14.04
CA TRP A 210 -20.29 6.14 -12.95
C TRP A 210 -19.92 6.78 -11.61
N ILE A 211 -20.62 6.36 -10.56
CA ILE A 211 -20.24 6.65 -9.18
C ILE A 211 -19.90 5.35 -8.45
N LEU A 212 -19.12 5.46 -7.39
CA LEU A 212 -19.01 4.42 -6.37
C LEU A 212 -19.64 4.92 -5.07
N LEU A 213 -20.45 4.08 -4.44
CA LEU A 213 -21.08 4.33 -3.14
C LEU A 213 -20.70 3.24 -2.15
N CYS A 214 -20.37 3.64 -0.92
CA CYS A 214 -20.09 2.75 0.20
C CYS A 214 -21.04 3.08 1.37
N SER A 215 -22.01 2.20 1.61
CA SER A 215 -22.96 2.28 2.72
C SER A 215 -22.92 0.98 3.53
N ALA A 216 -22.55 1.10 4.81
CA ALA A 216 -22.23 -0.04 5.66
C ALA A 216 -23.11 -0.21 6.90
N THR A 217 -24.09 0.68 7.13
CA THR A 217 -24.91 0.66 8.36
C THR A 217 -26.39 0.88 8.06
N ASP A 218 -27.25 0.47 8.99
CA ASP A 218 -28.69 0.77 8.92
C ASP A 218 -28.97 2.28 8.94
N GLU A 219 -28.17 3.05 9.68
CA GLU A 219 -28.27 4.51 9.68
C GLU A 219 -27.94 5.11 8.30
N HIS A 220 -26.92 4.58 7.61
CA HIS A 220 -26.59 5.00 6.26
C HIS A 220 -27.72 4.67 5.28
N TRP A 221 -28.34 3.48 5.42
CA TRP A 221 -29.49 3.09 4.61
C TRP A 221 -30.67 4.06 4.78
N VAL A 222 -31.03 4.41 6.01
CA VAL A 222 -32.10 5.39 6.29
C VAL A 222 -31.81 6.76 5.64
N LYS A 223 -30.56 7.20 5.61
CA LYS A 223 -30.18 8.45 4.93
C LYS A 223 -30.34 8.32 3.42
N LEU A 224 -29.88 7.20 2.85
CA LEU A 224 -29.94 6.94 1.42
C LEU A 224 -31.40 6.85 0.92
N THR A 225 -32.28 6.14 1.63
CA THR A 225 -33.70 6.03 1.24
C THR A 225 -34.42 7.37 1.21
N LYS A 226 -34.06 8.30 2.11
CA LYS A 226 -34.55 9.68 2.08
C LYS A 226 -34.06 10.44 0.84
N LEU A 227 -32.78 10.30 0.48
CA LEU A 227 -32.24 10.93 -0.74
C LEU A 227 -32.89 10.38 -2.01
N MET A 228 -33.22 9.09 -2.04
CA MET A 228 -33.93 8.44 -3.15
C MET A 228 -35.41 8.84 -3.24
N GLY A 229 -35.95 9.57 -2.25
CA GLY A 229 -37.39 9.87 -2.18
C GLY A 229 -38.26 8.65 -1.87
N ARG A 230 -37.67 7.60 -1.29
CA ARG A 230 -38.28 6.30 -1.02
C ARG A 230 -38.11 5.89 0.46
N PRO A 231 -38.48 6.74 1.44
CA PRO A 231 -38.22 6.49 2.85
C PRO A 231 -38.85 5.19 3.37
N GLU A 232 -39.93 4.70 2.74
CA GLU A 232 -40.58 3.44 3.08
C GLU A 232 -39.67 2.21 2.94
N LEU A 233 -38.62 2.30 2.12
CA LEU A 233 -37.60 1.23 1.99
C LEU A 233 -36.78 1.04 3.27
N ALA A 234 -36.79 1.99 4.21
CA ALA A 234 -36.13 1.86 5.51
C ALA A 234 -36.94 1.01 6.52
N GLU A 235 -38.23 0.80 6.27
CA GLU A 235 -39.14 0.05 7.16
C GLU A 235 -39.52 -1.32 6.58
N GLY A 236 -39.24 -1.55 5.30
CA GLY A 236 -39.53 -2.79 4.58
C GLY A 236 -38.41 -3.84 4.63
N PRO A 237 -38.29 -4.71 3.59
CA PRO A 237 -37.38 -5.85 3.57
C PRO A 237 -35.89 -5.49 3.55
N TYR A 238 -35.55 -4.19 3.45
CA TYR A 238 -34.18 -3.69 3.43
C TYR A 238 -33.77 -3.00 4.73
N ALA A 239 -34.62 -3.01 5.76
CA ALA A 239 -34.40 -2.28 7.00
C ALA A 239 -33.08 -2.67 7.70
N LYS A 240 -32.75 -3.96 7.73
CA LYS A 240 -31.53 -4.47 8.39
C LYS A 240 -30.44 -4.81 7.39
N LEU A 241 -29.20 -4.56 7.79
CA LEU A 241 -28.01 -4.86 6.99
C LEU A 241 -27.96 -6.33 6.56
N ALA A 242 -28.30 -7.26 7.47
CA ALA A 242 -28.34 -8.69 7.15
C ALA A 242 -29.29 -9.00 6.01
N ASP A 243 -30.47 -8.37 5.99
CA ASP A 243 -31.45 -8.54 4.92
C ASP A 243 -30.97 -7.90 3.61
N ARG A 244 -30.33 -6.72 3.68
CA ARG A 244 -29.71 -6.09 2.51
C ARG A 244 -28.61 -6.95 1.89
N ILE A 245 -27.82 -7.65 2.72
CA ILE A 245 -26.81 -8.61 2.24
C ILE A 245 -27.49 -9.77 1.50
N ALA A 246 -28.56 -10.34 2.06
CA ALA A 246 -29.32 -11.42 1.43
C ALA A 246 -30.03 -10.98 0.13
N LEU A 247 -30.46 -9.71 0.06
CA LEU A 247 -31.23 -9.13 -1.04
C LEU A 247 -30.39 -8.16 -1.88
N CYS A 248 -29.08 -8.38 -1.96
CA CYS A 248 -28.11 -7.45 -2.55
C CYS A 248 -28.48 -6.98 -3.96
N ASP A 249 -28.88 -7.90 -4.86
CA ASP A 249 -29.28 -7.57 -6.23
C ASP A 249 -30.54 -6.69 -6.30
N ALA A 250 -31.45 -6.80 -5.34
CA ALA A 250 -32.65 -5.97 -5.29
C ALA A 250 -32.31 -4.56 -4.76
N VAL A 251 -31.48 -4.47 -3.73
CA VAL A 251 -30.99 -3.20 -3.20
C VAL A 251 -30.20 -2.43 -4.26
N ASP A 252 -29.30 -3.11 -4.98
CA ASP A 252 -28.51 -2.49 -6.05
C ASP A 252 -29.40 -1.90 -7.15
N ARG A 253 -30.50 -2.58 -7.52
CA ARG A 253 -31.47 -2.07 -8.49
C ARG A 253 -32.20 -0.82 -8.01
N GLU A 254 -32.61 -0.76 -6.75
CA GLU A 254 -33.26 0.44 -6.19
C GLU A 254 -32.30 1.64 -6.20
N VAL A 255 -31.03 1.41 -5.84
CA VAL A 255 -30.00 2.46 -5.84
C VAL A 255 -29.70 2.93 -7.26
N GLU A 256 -29.49 2.00 -8.20
CA GLU A 256 -29.19 2.35 -9.60
C GLU A 256 -30.37 3.05 -10.30
N ALA A 257 -31.60 2.66 -9.99
CA ALA A 257 -32.80 3.33 -10.49
C ALA A 257 -32.85 4.80 -10.06
N TRP A 258 -32.32 5.14 -8.89
CA TRP A 258 -32.16 6.54 -8.46
C TRP A 258 -30.94 7.21 -9.11
N THR A 259 -29.75 6.61 -9.03
CA THR A 259 -28.51 7.25 -9.52
C THR A 259 -28.55 7.54 -11.02
N SER A 260 -29.19 6.66 -11.80
CA SER A 260 -29.32 6.83 -13.26
C SER A 260 -30.17 8.03 -13.69
N THR A 261 -30.95 8.62 -12.77
CA THR A 261 -31.75 9.83 -13.03
C THR A 261 -30.98 11.14 -12.80
N LEU A 262 -29.79 11.06 -12.21
CA LEU A 262 -28.99 12.21 -11.81
C LEU A 262 -27.66 12.22 -12.55
N SER A 263 -27.04 13.41 -12.68
CA SER A 263 -25.65 13.49 -13.09
C SER A 263 -24.73 12.90 -12.00
N VAL A 264 -23.51 12.51 -12.38
CA VAL A 264 -22.45 12.12 -11.43
C VAL A 264 -22.27 13.22 -10.39
N LYS A 265 -22.21 14.48 -10.81
CA LYS A 265 -22.04 15.63 -9.91
C LYS A 265 -23.16 15.71 -8.87
N ASP A 266 -24.42 15.57 -9.29
CA ASP A 266 -25.58 15.69 -8.40
C ASP A 266 -25.69 14.49 -7.44
N CYS A 267 -25.40 13.28 -7.93
CA CYS A 267 -25.27 12.09 -7.08
C CYS A 267 -24.25 12.31 -5.96
N ILE A 268 -23.04 12.74 -6.33
CA ILE A 268 -21.93 12.93 -5.38
C ILE A 268 -22.22 14.05 -4.38
N ALA A 269 -22.82 15.15 -4.84
CA ALA A 269 -23.24 16.24 -3.97
C ALA A 269 -24.29 15.77 -2.94
N ALA A 270 -25.31 15.02 -3.37
CA ALA A 270 -26.36 14.50 -2.49
C ALA A 270 -25.81 13.51 -1.45
N LEU A 271 -25.01 12.52 -1.90
CA LEU A 271 -24.46 11.47 -1.04
C LEU A 271 -23.49 12.05 0.00
N ASN A 272 -22.54 12.89 -0.43
CA ASN A 272 -21.59 13.51 0.49
C ASN A 272 -22.28 14.50 1.45
N GLY A 273 -23.32 15.22 0.99
CA GLY A 273 -24.13 16.11 1.83
C GLY A 273 -24.84 15.36 2.98
N ALA A 274 -25.16 14.08 2.78
CA ALA A 274 -25.68 13.18 3.82
C ALA A 274 -24.59 12.43 4.60
N ASN A 275 -23.31 12.77 4.40
CA ASN A 275 -22.14 12.08 4.99
C ASN A 275 -22.10 10.58 4.64
N LEU A 276 -22.53 10.21 3.43
CA LEU A 276 -22.33 8.88 2.85
C LEU A 276 -21.05 8.88 2.02
N ALA A 277 -20.23 7.84 2.16
CA ALA A 277 -18.97 7.72 1.43
C ALA A 277 -19.25 7.40 -0.03
N ALA A 278 -19.02 8.35 -0.93
CA ALA A 278 -19.17 8.15 -2.36
C ALA A 278 -18.13 8.95 -3.15
N GLY A 279 -17.84 8.54 -4.38
CA GLY A 279 -16.92 9.25 -5.28
C GLY A 279 -17.24 9.00 -6.75
N PRO A 280 -16.95 9.97 -7.65
CA PRO A 280 -16.99 9.71 -9.07
C PRO A 280 -15.93 8.65 -9.43
N ILE A 281 -16.25 7.77 -10.39
CA ILE A 281 -15.22 6.95 -11.02
C ILE A 281 -14.57 7.82 -12.10
N LEU A 282 -13.40 8.37 -11.80
CA LEU A 282 -12.65 9.24 -12.70
C LEU A 282 -11.90 8.41 -13.72
N ASP A 283 -11.91 8.86 -14.97
CA ASP A 283 -10.98 8.41 -15.99
C ASP A 283 -9.61 9.08 -15.83
N ILE A 284 -8.60 8.57 -16.54
CA ILE A 284 -7.23 9.13 -16.48
C ILE A 284 -7.20 10.62 -16.84
N ALA A 285 -8.03 11.06 -17.80
CA ALA A 285 -8.10 12.47 -18.20
C ALA A 285 -8.74 13.35 -17.11
N GLY A 286 -9.77 12.85 -16.43
CA GLY A 286 -10.51 13.53 -15.37
C GLY A 286 -9.66 13.86 -14.14
N LEU A 287 -8.57 13.13 -13.91
CA LEU A 287 -7.61 13.41 -12.84
C LEU A 287 -7.06 14.85 -12.90
N ALA A 288 -6.87 15.41 -14.10
CA ALA A 288 -6.37 16.76 -14.30
C ALA A 288 -7.33 17.85 -13.79
N THR A 289 -8.60 17.51 -13.58
CA THR A 289 -9.67 18.42 -13.19
C THR A 289 -10.22 18.18 -11.78
N ASP A 290 -9.72 17.18 -11.06
CA ASP A 290 -10.13 16.93 -9.66
C ASP A 290 -9.64 18.05 -8.73
N GLU A 291 -10.56 18.60 -7.95
CA GLU A 291 -10.30 19.76 -7.08
C GLU A 291 -9.28 19.45 -5.98
N ASN A 292 -9.28 18.23 -5.44
CA ASN A 292 -8.36 17.84 -4.39
C ASN A 292 -6.96 17.62 -4.94
N LEU A 293 -6.82 16.93 -6.07
CA LEU A 293 -5.53 16.78 -6.76
C LEU A 293 -4.94 18.13 -7.16
N ALA A 294 -5.77 19.07 -7.61
CA ALA A 294 -5.36 20.44 -7.91
C ALA A 294 -4.89 21.20 -6.66
N LEU A 295 -5.67 21.18 -5.56
CA LEU A 295 -5.31 21.82 -4.29
C LEU A 295 -4.00 21.27 -3.73
N ARG A 296 -3.82 19.95 -3.83
CA ARG A 296 -2.65 19.26 -3.30
C ARG A 296 -1.42 19.40 -4.20
N GLY A 297 -1.64 19.72 -5.48
CA GLY A 297 -0.60 19.83 -6.50
C GLY A 297 -0.03 18.46 -6.85
N THR A 298 -0.90 17.45 -6.88
CA THR A 298 -0.56 16.04 -7.11
C THR A 298 -0.03 15.83 -8.52
N LEU A 299 -0.67 16.51 -9.48
CA LEU A 299 -0.27 16.56 -10.88
C LEU A 299 0.53 17.84 -11.13
N SER A 300 1.69 17.71 -11.75
CA SER A 300 2.53 18.85 -12.12
C SER A 300 2.97 18.73 -13.56
N HIS A 301 2.88 19.85 -14.29
CA HIS A 301 3.24 19.94 -15.70
C HIS A 301 4.56 20.68 -15.89
N GLY A 302 5.30 20.34 -16.94
CA GLY A 302 6.52 21.04 -17.35
C GLY A 302 7.82 20.31 -16.99
N PRO A 303 8.99 20.91 -17.32
CA PRO A 303 10.29 20.23 -17.28
C PRO A 303 10.85 20.00 -15.86
N ARG A 304 10.23 20.58 -14.84
CA ARG A 304 10.60 20.39 -13.43
C ARG A 304 9.34 20.09 -12.61
N PRO A 305 8.84 18.86 -12.65
CA PRO A 305 7.68 18.47 -11.88
C PRO A 305 7.93 18.62 -10.38
N ARG A 306 6.85 18.71 -9.60
CA ARG A 306 6.94 18.82 -8.13
C ARG A 306 7.34 17.46 -7.54
N PRO A 307 8.41 17.38 -6.73
CA PRO A 307 8.80 16.12 -6.10
C PRO A 307 7.80 15.70 -5.01
N LEU A 308 7.63 14.38 -4.86
CA LEU A 308 6.80 13.71 -3.85
C LEU A 308 5.42 14.35 -3.68
N SER A 309 4.66 14.44 -4.76
CA SER A 309 3.39 15.15 -4.76
C SER A 309 2.33 14.57 -3.80
N PHE A 310 2.51 13.32 -3.36
CA PHE A 310 1.69 12.63 -2.35
C PHE A 310 2.12 12.82 -0.88
N VAL A 311 3.27 13.47 -0.62
CA VAL A 311 3.76 13.79 0.72
C VAL A 311 3.83 15.31 0.92
N ARG A 312 3.04 15.84 1.85
CA ARG A 312 3.16 17.26 2.24
C ARG A 312 3.98 17.38 3.51
N THR A 313 5.27 17.62 3.33
CA THR A 313 6.19 18.01 4.40
C THR A 313 7.40 18.73 3.82
N ASP A 314 8.09 19.51 4.64
CA ASP A 314 9.36 20.12 4.27
C ASP A 314 10.50 19.31 4.90
N PHE A 315 11.20 18.53 4.06
CA PHE A 315 12.38 17.76 4.48
C PHE A 315 13.65 18.60 4.59
N SER A 316 13.56 19.94 4.63
CA SER A 316 14.72 20.85 4.62
C SER A 316 14.92 21.69 5.88
N ALA A 317 14.42 21.21 7.02
CA ALA A 317 14.55 21.90 8.30
C ALA A 317 16.00 22.30 8.63
N ALA A 318 16.20 23.52 9.13
CA ALA A 318 17.50 23.96 9.62
C ALA A 318 17.94 23.12 10.85
N PRO A 319 19.26 22.87 11.02
CA PRO A 319 19.76 22.16 12.18
C PRO A 319 19.38 22.86 13.49
N ALA A 320 18.91 22.11 14.47
CA ALA A 320 18.75 22.60 15.84
C ALA A 320 20.13 22.88 16.48
N PRO A 321 20.26 23.88 17.35
CA PRO A 321 21.47 24.06 18.16
C PRO A 321 21.63 22.86 19.09
N GLY A 322 22.64 22.01 18.84
CA GLY A 322 22.86 20.80 19.63
C GLY A 322 23.70 19.76 18.88
N ARG A 323 24.30 18.83 19.63
CA ARG A 323 25.15 17.78 19.08
C ARG A 323 24.30 16.78 18.27
N PRO A 324 24.74 16.34 17.08
CA PRO A 324 24.07 15.27 16.34
C PRO A 324 23.85 14.04 17.23
N GLU A 325 22.77 13.30 16.97
CA GLU A 325 22.44 12.10 17.74
C GLU A 325 23.65 11.16 17.75
N PRO A 326 24.15 10.72 18.92
CA PRO A 326 25.34 9.89 18.97
C PRO A 326 25.11 8.60 18.17
N GLU A 327 26.02 8.30 17.26
CA GLU A 327 26.01 7.07 16.46
C GLU A 327 26.14 5.87 17.41
N ARG A 328 25.00 5.27 17.74
CA ARG A 328 24.96 3.99 18.43
C ARG A 328 25.05 2.90 17.38
N ARG A 329 25.96 1.95 17.58
CA ARG A 329 25.98 0.71 16.79
C ARG A 329 24.66 -0.02 17.05
N ARG A 330 23.83 -0.15 16.02
CA ARG A 330 22.55 -0.87 16.06
C ARG A 330 22.68 -2.16 15.24
N ALA A 331 22.04 -3.23 15.68
CA ALA A 331 22.04 -4.49 14.92
C ALA A 331 21.06 -4.40 13.73
N ARG A 332 19.93 -3.69 13.92
CA ARG A 332 18.90 -3.41 12.92
C ARG A 332 18.69 -1.90 12.74
N PRO A 333 18.13 -1.44 11.61
CA PRO A 333 18.05 -0.01 11.26
C PRO A 333 17.30 0.85 12.26
N LEU A 334 16.23 0.29 12.86
CA LEU A 334 15.32 1.00 13.74
C LEU A 334 15.37 0.51 15.20
N ASP A 335 16.34 -0.35 15.56
CA ASP A 335 16.51 -0.85 16.94
C ASP A 335 16.51 0.30 17.94
N GLY A 336 15.62 0.28 18.93
CA GLY A 336 15.55 1.30 19.98
C GLY A 336 14.85 2.59 19.57
N LEU A 337 14.11 2.58 18.45
CA LEU A 337 13.10 3.61 18.18
C LEU A 337 11.74 3.17 18.73
N LEU A 338 11.01 4.10 19.34
CA LEU A 338 9.64 3.90 19.80
C LEU A 338 8.64 4.50 18.81
N VAL A 339 7.74 3.67 18.29
CA VAL A 339 6.66 4.05 17.37
C VAL A 339 5.33 3.89 18.09
N LEU A 340 4.53 4.95 18.10
CA LEU A 340 3.14 4.90 18.52
C LEU A 340 2.26 4.85 17.28
N GLU A 341 1.36 3.87 17.22
CA GLU A 341 0.36 3.75 16.15
C GLU A 341 -1.03 4.00 16.71
N ILE A 342 -1.77 4.98 16.16
CA ILE A 342 -3.23 5.08 16.32
C ILE A 342 -3.88 4.75 14.99
N GLY A 343 -3.93 3.46 14.68
CA GLY A 343 -4.33 2.94 13.38
C GLY A 343 -5.58 2.08 13.44
N GLN A 344 -6.40 2.15 12.40
CA GLN A 344 -7.48 1.20 12.13
C GLN A 344 -7.29 0.57 10.75
N TYR A 345 -7.68 -0.69 10.61
CA TYR A 345 -7.73 -1.45 9.38
C TYR A 345 -6.35 -1.68 8.74
N THR A 346 -5.96 -0.88 7.74
CA THR A 346 -4.87 -1.25 6.82
C THR A 346 -3.74 -0.22 6.76
N THR A 347 -4.01 1.05 6.46
CA THR A 347 -2.97 2.05 6.12
C THR A 347 -1.89 2.24 7.18
N ALA A 348 -2.25 2.78 8.35
CA ALA A 348 -1.31 2.94 9.46
C ALA A 348 -0.79 1.59 9.99
N PRO A 349 -1.63 0.53 10.11
CA PRO A 349 -1.16 -0.79 10.49
C PRO A 349 -0.07 -1.39 9.57
N VAL A 350 -0.19 -1.26 8.25
CA VAL A 350 0.81 -1.75 7.30
C VAL A 350 2.12 -0.97 7.46
N ALA A 351 2.06 0.37 7.55
CA ALA A 351 3.25 1.21 7.70
C ALA A 351 4.04 0.84 8.96
N SER A 352 3.37 0.76 10.10
CA SER A 352 4.01 0.48 11.39
C SER A 352 4.46 -0.98 11.52
N LYS A 353 3.76 -1.95 10.90
CA LYS A 353 4.22 -3.33 10.80
C LYS A 353 5.59 -3.39 10.12
N GLN A 354 5.76 -2.68 9.01
CA GLN A 354 7.06 -2.64 8.33
C GLN A 354 8.14 -1.96 9.20
N LEU A 355 7.80 -0.93 9.98
CA LEU A 355 8.73 -0.35 10.97
C LEU A 355 9.14 -1.38 12.05
N ALA A 356 8.20 -2.20 12.54
CA ALA A 356 8.51 -3.27 13.49
C ALA A 356 9.46 -4.31 12.87
N LEU A 357 9.23 -4.70 11.61
CA LEU A 357 10.09 -5.64 10.87
C LEU A 357 11.48 -5.09 10.56
N LEU A 358 11.67 -3.77 10.66
CA LEU A 358 12.98 -3.09 10.59
C LEU A 358 13.61 -2.86 11.99
N GLY A 359 12.98 -3.36 13.06
CA GLY A 359 13.51 -3.38 14.43
C GLY A 359 12.93 -2.33 15.38
N ALA A 360 11.94 -1.53 14.97
CA ALA A 360 11.31 -0.56 15.87
C ALA A 360 10.43 -1.26 16.92
N GLU A 361 10.34 -0.68 18.12
CA GLU A 361 9.29 -1.04 19.07
C GLU A 361 8.00 -0.32 18.67
N VAL A 362 6.94 -1.07 18.41
CA VAL A 362 5.65 -0.50 17.98
C VAL A 362 4.58 -0.79 19.03
N LEU A 363 4.04 0.28 19.62
CA LEU A 363 2.88 0.24 20.50
C LEU A 363 1.64 0.69 19.71
N LYS A 364 0.72 -0.24 19.50
CA LYS A 364 -0.60 0.05 18.92
C LYS A 364 -1.52 0.56 20.02
N ILE A 365 -1.92 1.81 19.90
CA ILE A 365 -2.85 2.47 20.82
C ILE A 365 -4.28 2.15 20.39
N GLU A 366 -5.04 1.54 21.29
CA GLU A 366 -6.39 1.07 21.00
C GLU A 366 -7.40 1.60 22.01
N PRO A 367 -8.65 1.89 21.58
CA PRO A 367 -9.69 2.31 22.50
C PRO A 367 -10.12 1.14 23.40
N PRO A 368 -10.87 1.41 24.49
CA PRO A 368 -11.60 0.36 25.21
C PRO A 368 -12.44 -0.48 24.25
N GLY A 369 -12.31 -1.81 24.34
CA GLY A 369 -12.93 -2.77 23.41
C GLY A 369 -12.10 -3.06 22.14
N GLY A 370 -10.99 -2.34 21.92
CA GLY A 370 -10.04 -2.61 20.85
C GLY A 370 -10.49 -2.10 19.48
N GLU A 371 -9.64 -2.31 18.47
CA GLU A 371 -10.03 -2.08 17.08
C GLU A 371 -11.13 -3.07 16.64
N ALA A 372 -12.17 -2.59 15.94
CA ALA A 372 -13.28 -3.42 15.48
C ALA A 372 -12.86 -4.66 14.66
N SER A 373 -11.78 -4.56 13.87
CA SER A 373 -11.31 -5.68 13.04
C SER A 373 -10.71 -6.84 13.85
N ARG A 374 -10.42 -6.62 15.15
CA ARG A 374 -10.06 -7.71 16.08
C ARG A 374 -11.11 -8.81 16.10
N ALA A 375 -12.39 -8.48 16.03
CA ALA A 375 -13.46 -9.48 16.12
C ALA A 375 -14.00 -9.92 14.74
N TRP A 376 -13.44 -9.43 13.63
CA TRP A 376 -13.99 -9.73 12.32
C TRP A 376 -13.74 -11.18 11.90
N PRO A 377 -14.75 -11.87 11.34
CA PRO A 377 -14.56 -13.19 10.78
C PRO A 377 -13.72 -13.14 9.48
N PRO A 378 -12.90 -14.17 9.21
CA PRO A 378 -12.63 -15.30 10.08
C PRO A 378 -11.72 -14.91 11.26
N HIS A 379 -11.94 -15.53 12.42
CA HIS A 379 -11.20 -15.30 13.65
C HIS A 379 -10.90 -16.61 14.38
N GLN A 380 -9.81 -16.63 15.16
CA GLN A 380 -9.50 -17.68 16.15
C GLN A 380 -9.72 -17.09 17.55
N ASP A 381 -10.63 -17.67 18.33
CA ASP A 381 -10.96 -17.22 19.71
C ASP A 381 -11.18 -15.71 19.85
N GLY A 382 -11.97 -15.13 18.96
CA GLY A 382 -12.29 -13.70 18.97
C GLY A 382 -11.19 -12.78 18.43
N GLN A 383 -10.06 -13.32 17.94
CA GLN A 383 -9.02 -12.57 17.25
C GLN A 383 -9.02 -12.86 15.73
N GLY A 384 -9.27 -11.82 14.94
CA GLY A 384 -9.46 -11.86 13.50
C GLY A 384 -8.14 -12.03 12.76
N TYR A 385 -8.12 -12.89 11.74
CA TYR A 385 -6.93 -13.10 10.93
C TYR A 385 -6.46 -11.82 10.24
N PHE A 386 -7.41 -11.04 9.70
CA PHE A 386 -7.11 -9.75 9.07
C PHE A 386 -6.38 -8.81 10.05
N PHE A 387 -6.89 -8.70 11.28
CA PHE A 387 -6.27 -7.88 12.32
C PHE A 387 -4.87 -8.38 12.66
N THR A 388 -4.70 -9.67 12.94
CA THR A 388 -3.42 -10.25 13.36
C THR A 388 -2.34 -10.08 12.28
N ILE A 389 -2.68 -10.28 11.01
CA ILE A 389 -1.71 -10.18 9.90
C ILE A 389 -1.23 -8.74 9.69
N ASN A 390 -2.13 -7.76 9.77
CA ASN A 390 -1.80 -6.35 9.61
C ASN A 390 -1.12 -5.75 10.85
N ASN A 391 -1.24 -6.41 12.02
CA ASN A 391 -0.68 -5.94 13.29
C ASN A 391 0.45 -6.82 13.84
N ALA A 392 0.96 -7.78 13.07
CA ALA A 392 2.09 -8.60 13.45
C ALA A 392 3.29 -7.76 13.96
N ASN A 393 4.03 -8.29 14.93
CA ASN A 393 5.20 -7.70 15.57
C ASN A 393 4.96 -6.41 16.38
N LYS A 394 3.71 -6.08 16.67
CA LYS A 394 3.34 -4.95 17.53
C LYS A 394 2.87 -5.45 18.89
N ARG A 395 2.83 -4.53 19.85
CA ARG A 395 2.22 -4.75 21.16
C ARG A 395 0.99 -3.86 21.33
N SER A 396 -0.07 -4.40 21.91
CA SER A 396 -1.31 -3.65 22.13
C SER A 396 -1.27 -2.84 23.42
N LEU A 397 -1.64 -1.56 23.36
CA LEU A 397 -1.79 -0.67 24.50
C LEU A 397 -3.19 -0.03 24.48
N MET A 398 -4.01 -0.35 25.47
CA MET A 398 -5.38 0.16 25.56
C MET A 398 -5.42 1.50 26.31
N LEU A 399 -5.92 2.55 25.67
CA LEU A 399 -6.09 3.88 26.24
C LEU A 399 -7.43 4.50 25.79
N ASP A 400 -8.25 4.98 26.73
CA ASP A 400 -9.36 5.88 26.43
C ASP A 400 -8.87 7.33 26.39
N LEU A 401 -8.49 7.80 25.20
CA LEU A 401 -7.96 9.17 25.04
C LEU A 401 -8.97 10.29 25.38
N ARG A 402 -10.24 9.97 25.65
CA ARG A 402 -11.22 10.93 26.21
C ARG A 402 -11.02 11.14 27.71
N ALA A 403 -10.49 10.15 28.42
CA ALA A 403 -10.19 10.24 29.84
C ALA A 403 -8.89 11.02 30.08
N ASP A 404 -8.90 11.95 31.04
CA ASP A 404 -7.77 12.83 31.32
C ASP A 404 -6.49 12.08 31.70
N GLY A 405 -6.61 11.00 32.49
CA GLY A 405 -5.47 10.18 32.90
C GLY A 405 -4.80 9.45 31.73
N ASP A 406 -5.59 8.86 30.84
CA ASP A 406 -5.07 8.16 29.66
C ASP A 406 -4.51 9.13 28.62
N ARG A 407 -5.13 10.31 28.49
CA ARG A 407 -4.60 11.40 27.68
C ARG A 407 -3.26 11.91 28.20
N ALA A 408 -3.08 12.02 29.51
CA ALA A 408 -1.81 12.37 30.13
C ALA A 408 -0.74 11.27 29.93
N ALA A 409 -1.12 9.99 30.06
CA ALA A 409 -0.23 8.86 29.78
C ALA A 409 0.22 8.85 28.32
N PHE A 410 -0.70 9.11 27.38
CA PHE A 410 -0.37 9.22 25.97
C PHE A 410 0.57 10.39 25.67
N ALA A 411 0.35 11.56 26.29
CA ALA A 411 1.28 12.70 26.19
C ALA A 411 2.68 12.36 26.72
N ALA A 412 2.78 11.61 27.81
CA ALA A 412 4.07 11.14 28.35
C ALA A 412 4.78 10.16 27.40
N LEU A 413 4.04 9.29 26.72
CA LEU A 413 4.59 8.43 25.67
C LEU A 413 5.08 9.26 24.46
N LEU A 414 4.27 10.21 24.00
CA LEU A 414 4.63 11.10 22.88
C LEU A 414 5.90 11.92 23.17
N ALA A 415 6.12 12.32 24.41
CA ALA A 415 7.31 13.06 24.82
C ALA A 415 8.63 12.29 24.60
N ARG A 416 8.58 10.94 24.55
CA ARG A 416 9.73 10.07 24.31
C ARG A 416 9.67 9.29 22.99
N ALA A 417 8.53 9.30 22.30
CA ALA A 417 8.35 8.58 21.05
C ALA A 417 9.20 9.19 19.92
N ASP A 418 9.59 8.34 18.98
CA ASP A 418 10.30 8.74 17.77
C ASP A 418 9.35 9.02 16.62
N VAL A 419 8.30 8.21 16.52
CA VAL A 419 7.30 8.28 15.46
C VAL A 419 5.91 8.16 16.06
N LEU A 420 4.98 8.98 15.58
CA LEU A 420 3.55 8.77 15.72
C LEU A 420 2.98 8.57 14.32
N VAL A 421 2.27 7.46 14.09
CA VAL A 421 1.54 7.21 12.84
C VAL A 421 0.07 6.99 13.14
N GLU A 422 -0.81 7.62 12.37
CA GLU A 422 -2.26 7.50 12.53
C GLU A 422 -3.01 7.58 11.20
N ASN A 423 -4.20 7.00 11.16
CA ASN A 423 -5.12 7.10 10.02
C ASN A 423 -6.57 7.39 10.42
N LEU A 424 -6.74 8.19 11.47
CA LEU A 424 -8.04 8.65 11.91
C LEU A 424 -8.63 9.63 10.89
N LYS A 425 -9.95 9.88 11.00
CA LYS A 425 -10.58 10.98 10.27
C LYS A 425 -9.80 12.28 10.57
N PRO A 426 -9.39 13.08 9.55
CA PRO A 426 -8.62 14.30 9.77
C PRO A 426 -9.22 15.21 10.84
N GLY A 427 -8.36 15.72 11.73
CA GLY A 427 -8.75 16.55 12.88
C GLY A 427 -9.25 15.79 14.10
N SER A 428 -9.36 14.46 14.08
CA SER A 428 -9.80 13.69 15.26
C SER A 428 -8.83 13.77 16.41
N LEU A 429 -7.53 13.64 16.13
CA LEU A 429 -6.49 13.73 17.16
C LEU A 429 -6.29 15.19 17.64
N ALA A 430 -6.46 16.17 16.74
CA ALA A 430 -6.46 17.60 17.09
C ALA A 430 -7.56 17.96 18.11
N ARG A 431 -8.77 17.39 17.98
CA ARG A 431 -9.86 17.57 18.97
C ARG A 431 -9.53 17.03 20.36
N LEU A 432 -8.54 16.14 20.46
CA LEU A 432 -8.02 15.62 21.73
C LEU A 432 -6.81 16.42 22.24
N GLY A 433 -6.45 17.53 21.59
CA GLY A 433 -5.33 18.40 21.98
C GLY A 433 -3.98 18.03 21.39
N PHE A 434 -3.94 17.14 20.39
CA PHE A 434 -2.72 16.63 19.76
C PHE A 434 -2.68 16.97 18.26
N ASP A 435 -2.87 18.25 17.92
CA ASP A 435 -2.59 18.72 16.56
C ASP A 435 -1.07 18.77 16.27
N ALA A 436 -0.70 19.00 15.01
CA ALA A 436 0.71 19.02 14.61
C ALA A 436 1.55 20.06 15.37
N GLN A 437 0.96 21.20 15.75
CA GLN A 437 1.67 22.24 16.51
C GLN A 437 1.88 21.82 17.96
N ALA A 438 0.84 21.28 18.61
CA ALA A 438 0.90 20.76 19.97
C ALA A 438 1.89 19.58 20.07
N LEU A 439 1.88 18.67 19.10
CA LEU A 439 2.83 17.57 19.00
C LEU A 439 4.28 18.06 18.86
N ALA A 440 4.52 19.05 17.98
CA ALA A 440 5.85 19.63 17.80
C ALA A 440 6.34 20.39 19.04
N ALA A 441 5.43 21.03 19.79
CA ALA A 441 5.76 21.70 21.06
C ALA A 441 6.08 20.68 22.16
N LEU A 442 5.33 19.58 22.24
CA LEU A 442 5.54 18.50 23.19
C LEU A 442 6.85 17.74 22.93
N ASN A 443 7.12 17.43 21.66
CA ASN A 443 8.33 16.72 21.24
C ASN A 443 8.81 17.24 19.87
N PRO A 444 9.76 18.19 19.84
CA PRO A 444 10.33 18.73 18.59
C PRO A 444 11.06 17.71 17.72
N ARG A 445 11.32 16.50 18.24
CA ARG A 445 11.97 15.38 17.53
C ARG A 445 10.97 14.37 16.97
N LEU A 446 9.68 14.50 17.28
CA LEU A 446 8.67 13.56 16.84
C LEU A 446 8.48 13.64 15.32
N VAL A 447 8.53 12.49 14.64
CA VAL A 447 8.00 12.35 13.28
C VAL A 447 6.52 11.99 13.40
N TYR A 448 5.64 12.92 13.05
CA TYR A 448 4.20 12.68 13.02
C TYR A 448 3.75 12.39 11.58
N CYS A 449 3.08 11.27 11.34
CA CYS A 449 2.56 10.86 10.04
C CYS A 449 1.05 10.60 10.11
N GLY A 450 0.27 11.48 9.51
CA GLY A 450 -1.17 11.30 9.31
C GLY A 450 -1.44 10.79 7.89
N ILE A 451 -2.13 9.67 7.78
CA ILE A 451 -2.52 9.04 6.52
C ILE A 451 -4.04 9.06 6.40
N SER A 452 -4.59 9.69 5.36
CA SER A 452 -6.05 9.72 5.16
C SER A 452 -6.42 9.59 3.69
N GLY A 453 -7.71 9.36 3.39
CA GLY A 453 -8.17 9.16 2.01
C GLY A 453 -7.82 10.31 1.07
N PHE A 454 -8.06 11.55 1.51
CA PHE A 454 -7.90 12.76 0.71
C PHE A 454 -6.87 13.76 1.26
N GLY A 455 -6.21 13.42 2.38
CA GLY A 455 -5.27 14.29 3.09
C GLY A 455 -5.93 15.16 4.16
N GLY A 456 -5.12 15.66 5.09
CA GLY A 456 -5.53 16.65 6.09
C GLY A 456 -5.78 18.02 5.47
N LEU A 457 -4.93 18.45 4.53
CA LEU A 457 -5.26 19.54 3.61
C LEU A 457 -6.01 18.98 2.41
N SER A 458 -7.32 19.21 2.35
CA SER A 458 -8.17 18.64 1.32
C SER A 458 -9.24 19.61 0.83
N ALA A 459 -9.60 19.49 -0.46
CA ALA A 459 -10.80 20.11 -1.03
C ALA A 459 -12.09 19.41 -0.54
N TYR A 460 -11.95 18.26 0.13
CA TYR A 460 -13.04 17.43 0.63
C TYR A 460 -13.01 17.33 2.17
N PRO A 461 -13.09 18.46 2.91
CA PRO A 461 -12.92 18.47 4.35
C PRO A 461 -13.97 17.58 5.05
N GLY A 462 -13.48 16.61 5.82
CA GLY A 462 -14.34 15.70 6.58
C GLY A 462 -15.13 14.68 5.75
N ARG A 463 -14.91 14.61 4.42
CA ARG A 463 -15.52 13.61 3.54
C ARG A 463 -15.06 12.20 3.95
N PRO A 464 -15.98 11.25 4.18
CA PRO A 464 -15.61 9.87 4.43
C PRO A 464 -14.90 9.24 3.22
N ALA A 465 -13.87 8.43 3.47
CA ALA A 465 -13.13 7.73 2.44
C ALA A 465 -12.86 6.29 2.89
N PHE A 466 -13.12 5.35 1.99
CA PHE A 466 -12.66 3.97 2.07
C PHE A 466 -11.77 3.69 0.85
N ASP A 467 -10.98 2.62 0.91
CA ASP A 467 -10.11 2.18 -0.17
C ASP A 467 -10.79 2.25 -1.55
N THR A 468 -11.99 1.71 -1.68
CA THR A 468 -12.72 1.68 -2.96
C THR A 468 -13.11 3.07 -3.45
N VAL A 469 -13.52 3.99 -2.57
CA VAL A 469 -13.81 5.39 -2.95
C VAL A 469 -12.54 6.06 -3.48
N VAL A 470 -11.40 5.77 -2.87
CA VAL A 470 -10.11 6.28 -3.35
C VAL A 470 -9.74 5.67 -4.70
N GLN A 471 -9.94 4.36 -4.91
CA GLN A 471 -9.73 3.72 -6.21
C GLN A 471 -10.60 4.34 -7.33
N ALA A 472 -11.87 4.63 -7.02
CA ALA A 472 -12.78 5.29 -7.96
C ALA A 472 -12.23 6.67 -8.38
N MET A 473 -11.69 7.42 -7.42
CA MET A 473 -11.22 8.79 -7.63
C MET A 473 -9.74 8.90 -8.03
N SER A 474 -9.11 7.80 -8.44
CA SER A 474 -7.67 7.78 -8.78
C SER A 474 -7.35 7.27 -10.18
N GLY A 475 -8.36 6.94 -11.00
CA GLY A 475 -8.17 6.35 -12.33
C GLY A 475 -7.91 4.84 -12.33
N LEU A 476 -7.76 4.20 -11.16
CA LEU A 476 -7.50 2.76 -11.09
C LEU A 476 -8.69 1.93 -11.60
N MET A 477 -9.92 2.33 -11.26
CA MET A 477 -11.14 1.68 -11.74
C MET A 477 -11.43 1.96 -13.22
N ASP A 478 -10.86 3.02 -13.79
CA ASP A 478 -10.98 3.30 -15.23
C ASP A 478 -10.14 2.34 -16.06
N ILE A 479 -8.94 2.02 -15.57
CA ILE A 479 -8.01 1.08 -16.22
C ILE A 479 -8.17 -0.36 -15.75
N THR A 480 -9.24 -0.65 -15.02
CA THR A 480 -9.60 -1.99 -14.54
C THR A 480 -11.08 -2.21 -14.84
N ARG A 481 -11.40 -2.83 -15.98
CA ARG A 481 -12.79 -2.96 -16.45
C ARG A 481 -13.16 -4.39 -16.82
N ALA A 482 -14.41 -4.76 -16.51
CA ALA A 482 -15.06 -5.97 -16.99
C ALA A 482 -16.05 -5.57 -18.10
N GLY A 483 -15.60 -5.56 -19.35
CA GLY A 483 -16.32 -4.90 -20.44
C GLY A 483 -16.42 -3.40 -20.16
N GLU A 484 -17.62 -2.85 -20.16
CA GLU A 484 -17.85 -1.42 -19.83
C GLU A 484 -17.86 -1.13 -18.33
N LEU A 485 -18.06 -2.15 -17.48
CA LEU A 485 -18.19 -1.97 -16.04
C LEU A 485 -16.81 -1.69 -15.40
N PRO A 486 -16.59 -0.51 -14.79
CA PRO A 486 -15.40 -0.26 -14.00
C PRO A 486 -15.43 -1.13 -12.74
N VAL A 487 -14.33 -1.82 -12.44
CA VAL A 487 -14.21 -2.68 -11.26
C VAL A 487 -12.99 -2.29 -10.43
N LYS A 488 -13.12 -2.39 -9.11
CA LYS A 488 -12.02 -2.23 -8.17
C LYS A 488 -11.04 -3.38 -8.31
N LEU A 489 -9.79 -3.14 -7.94
CA LEU A 489 -8.87 -4.23 -7.67
C LEU A 489 -9.41 -5.06 -6.49
N GLY A 490 -9.18 -6.37 -6.55
CA GLY A 490 -9.60 -7.30 -5.51
C GLY A 490 -8.94 -6.99 -4.16
N ILE A 491 -7.72 -6.46 -4.16
CA ILE A 491 -6.96 -6.06 -2.97
C ILE A 491 -7.29 -4.64 -2.50
N SER A 492 -6.92 -4.32 -1.25
CA SER A 492 -7.01 -2.96 -0.68
C SER A 492 -5.86 -2.08 -1.17
N VAL A 493 -5.79 -1.86 -2.50
CA VAL A 493 -4.63 -1.25 -3.17
C VAL A 493 -4.33 0.18 -2.71
N ALA A 494 -5.34 1.02 -2.49
CA ALA A 494 -5.14 2.39 -2.05
C ALA A 494 -4.65 2.42 -0.60
N ASP A 495 -5.20 1.54 0.23
CA ASP A 495 -4.79 1.41 1.62
C ASP A 495 -3.34 0.93 1.77
N VAL A 496 -3.00 -0.19 1.12
CA VAL A 496 -1.65 -0.76 1.20
C VAL A 496 -0.63 0.23 0.65
N SER A 497 -0.93 0.86 -0.49
CA SER A 497 -0.02 1.83 -1.10
C SER A 497 0.16 3.07 -0.22
N GLY A 498 -0.91 3.56 0.42
CA GLY A 498 -0.82 4.63 1.42
C GLY A 498 0.09 4.27 2.60
N GLY A 499 0.02 3.02 3.08
CA GLY A 499 0.90 2.50 4.13
C GLY A 499 2.37 2.42 3.70
N LEU A 500 2.64 1.93 2.48
CA LEU A 500 3.99 1.84 1.93
C LEU A 500 4.61 3.23 1.67
N ALA A 501 3.82 4.18 1.15
CA ALA A 501 4.25 5.56 1.00
C ALA A 501 4.48 6.23 2.38
N GLY A 502 3.66 5.90 3.38
CA GLY A 502 3.85 6.33 4.77
C GLY A 502 5.17 5.82 5.37
N LEU A 503 5.50 4.54 5.17
CA LEU A 503 6.80 3.96 5.56
C LEU A 503 7.97 4.75 4.93
N PHE A 504 7.92 4.95 3.62
CA PHE A 504 8.95 5.70 2.90
C PHE A 504 9.10 7.13 3.46
N ALA A 505 7.99 7.85 3.64
CA ALA A 505 7.99 9.20 4.17
C ALA A 505 8.53 9.29 5.61
N ILE A 506 8.19 8.33 6.47
CA ILE A 506 8.71 8.24 7.84
C ILE A 506 10.21 8.01 7.85
N LEU A 507 10.73 7.10 7.01
CA LEU A 507 12.17 6.87 6.90
C LEU A 507 12.92 8.10 6.38
N CYS A 508 12.32 8.84 5.44
CA CYS A 508 12.82 10.14 5.00
C CYS A 508 12.93 11.15 6.14
N ALA A 509 11.87 11.28 6.93
CA ALA A 509 11.83 12.18 8.08
C ALA A 509 12.81 11.76 9.19
N LEU A 510 13.01 10.46 9.43
CA LEU A 510 13.98 9.96 10.40
C LEU A 510 15.43 10.26 9.99
N GLU A 511 15.75 10.23 8.70
CA GLU A 511 17.06 10.64 8.20
C GLU A 511 17.25 12.16 8.28
N GLN A 512 16.23 12.96 7.91
CA GLN A 512 16.24 14.40 8.15
C GLN A 512 16.48 14.71 9.64
N ARG A 513 15.76 14.03 10.54
CA ARG A 513 15.91 14.21 11.99
C ARG A 513 17.30 13.83 12.48
N ARG A 514 17.92 12.79 11.92
CA ARG A 514 19.30 12.41 12.27
C ARG A 514 20.29 13.54 12.00
N ARG A 515 20.11 14.25 10.87
CA ARG A 515 20.98 15.36 10.45
C ARG A 515 20.67 16.68 11.15
N THR A 516 19.39 16.96 11.39
CA THR A 516 18.91 18.27 11.86
C THR A 516 18.58 18.31 13.34
N GLY A 517 18.39 17.15 13.96
CA GLY A 517 17.87 17.03 15.31
C GLY A 517 16.35 17.27 15.44
N ARG A 518 15.63 17.57 14.34
CA ARG A 518 14.19 17.93 14.35
C ARG A 518 13.35 16.92 13.59
N GLY A 519 12.18 16.58 14.16
CA GLY A 519 11.16 15.84 13.46
C GLY A 519 10.35 16.73 12.50
N CYS A 520 9.27 16.19 11.95
CA CYS A 520 8.33 16.92 11.11
C CYS A 520 6.93 16.28 11.17
N ALA A 521 5.94 17.03 10.69
CA ALA A 521 4.60 16.50 10.41
C ALA A 521 4.49 16.14 8.92
N ILE A 522 3.90 14.99 8.65
CA ILE A 522 3.68 14.42 7.33
C ILE A 522 2.18 14.30 7.12
N ASP A 523 1.64 14.99 6.12
CA ASP A 523 0.27 14.82 5.64
C ASP A 523 0.27 14.04 4.31
N LEU A 524 -0.25 12.81 4.36
CA LEU A 524 -0.31 11.88 3.23
C LEU A 524 -1.75 11.58 2.83
N ALA A 525 -2.04 11.68 1.53
CA ALA A 525 -3.33 11.33 0.96
C ALA A 525 -3.25 10.05 0.14
N MET A 526 -4.13 9.08 0.43
CA MET A 526 -4.23 7.84 -0.35
C MET A 526 -4.56 8.14 -1.81
N GLN A 527 -5.41 9.13 -2.10
CA GLN A 527 -5.73 9.54 -3.47
C GLN A 527 -4.48 9.91 -4.27
N ASP A 528 -3.57 10.70 -3.68
CA ASP A 528 -2.35 11.11 -4.37
C ASP A 528 -1.45 9.91 -4.70
N VAL A 529 -1.32 8.98 -3.74
CA VAL A 529 -0.53 7.76 -3.93
C VAL A 529 -1.16 6.86 -4.99
N SER A 530 -2.49 6.67 -4.96
CA SER A 530 -3.20 5.85 -5.94
C SER A 530 -3.13 6.44 -7.35
N VAL A 531 -3.14 7.76 -7.49
CA VAL A 531 -2.90 8.44 -8.77
C VAL A 531 -1.47 8.16 -9.28
N PHE A 532 -0.46 8.19 -8.40
CA PHE A 532 0.91 7.81 -8.74
C PHE A 532 1.03 6.37 -9.29
N LEU A 533 0.19 5.44 -8.83
CA LEU A 533 0.17 4.06 -9.38
C LEU A 533 -0.27 3.99 -10.85
N THR A 534 -1.00 5.00 -11.34
CA THR A 534 -1.50 5.03 -12.73
C THR A 534 -0.54 5.73 -13.70
N GLN A 535 0.59 6.27 -13.24
CA GLN A 535 1.45 7.11 -14.10
C GLN A 535 1.99 6.39 -15.35
N THR A 536 2.08 5.05 -15.32
CA THR A 536 2.58 4.25 -16.45
C THR A 536 1.64 4.21 -17.65
N VAL A 537 0.38 4.61 -17.47
CA VAL A 537 -0.63 4.66 -18.54
C VAL A 537 -0.99 6.09 -18.93
N TRP A 538 -0.24 7.08 -18.44
CA TRP A 538 -0.44 8.49 -18.83
C TRP A 538 0.20 8.79 -20.18
N ASN A 539 -0.08 9.97 -20.72
CA ASN A 539 0.52 10.51 -21.95
C ASN A 539 0.36 9.62 -23.19
N GLY A 540 -0.70 8.81 -23.25
CA GLY A 540 -0.97 7.92 -24.38
C GLY A 540 -0.03 6.72 -24.48
N ALA A 541 0.70 6.39 -23.40
CA ALA A 541 1.49 5.17 -23.35
C ALA A 541 0.56 3.96 -23.51
N ALA A 542 0.80 3.15 -24.55
CA ALA A 542 0.03 1.93 -24.76
C ALA A 542 0.33 0.94 -23.62
N PRO A 543 -0.69 0.33 -23.00
CA PRO A 543 -0.47 -0.76 -22.06
C PRO A 543 0.24 -1.91 -22.78
N GLN A 544 0.99 -2.71 -22.02
CA GLN A 544 1.61 -3.90 -22.61
C GLN A 544 0.51 -4.87 -23.10
N PRO A 545 0.65 -5.42 -24.31
CA PRO A 545 -0.35 -6.31 -24.88
C PRO A 545 -0.49 -7.55 -24.00
N HIS A 546 -1.72 -7.86 -23.61
CA HIS A 546 -2.03 -9.05 -22.84
C HIS A 546 -3.49 -9.45 -23.04
N CYS A 547 -3.79 -10.72 -22.81
CA CYS A 547 -5.16 -11.21 -22.74
C CYS A 547 -5.32 -12.32 -21.70
N VAL A 548 -6.54 -12.47 -21.19
CA VAL A 548 -6.95 -13.54 -20.27
C VAL A 548 -7.72 -14.58 -21.05
N ILE A 549 -7.28 -15.84 -20.99
CA ILE A 549 -7.84 -16.95 -21.77
C ILE A 549 -8.44 -17.98 -20.82
N GLY A 550 -9.70 -18.34 -21.05
CA GLY A 550 -10.37 -19.42 -20.32
C GLY A 550 -9.88 -20.80 -20.76
N CYS A 551 -9.66 -21.68 -19.79
CA CYS A 551 -9.12 -23.04 -19.97
C CYS A 551 -10.00 -24.04 -19.20
N ALA A 552 -9.78 -25.35 -19.39
CA ALA A 552 -10.56 -26.40 -18.75
C ALA A 552 -10.52 -26.37 -17.21
N ASP A 553 -9.43 -25.86 -16.62
CA ASP A 553 -9.18 -25.81 -15.18
C ASP A 553 -8.83 -24.40 -14.65
N GLY A 554 -9.24 -23.34 -15.36
CA GLY A 554 -9.07 -21.96 -14.91
C GLY A 554 -8.76 -20.98 -16.03
N HIS A 555 -7.83 -20.06 -15.78
CA HIS A 555 -7.43 -19.03 -16.73
C HIS A 555 -5.91 -18.91 -16.85
N VAL A 556 -5.45 -18.49 -18.02
CA VAL A 556 -4.05 -18.12 -18.32
C VAL A 556 -4.01 -16.66 -18.75
N VAL A 557 -2.97 -15.95 -18.33
CA VAL A 557 -2.63 -14.62 -18.87
C VAL A 557 -1.51 -14.79 -19.88
N ALA A 558 -1.75 -14.37 -21.12
CA ALA A 558 -0.76 -14.38 -22.20
C ALA A 558 -0.28 -12.96 -22.48
N GLY A 559 1.02 -12.80 -22.75
CA GLY A 559 1.66 -11.51 -23.10
C GLY A 559 1.48 -11.13 -24.57
N ALA A 560 0.26 -11.31 -25.09
CA ALA A 560 -0.10 -10.99 -26.47
C ALA A 560 -1.60 -10.65 -26.54
N ASP A 561 -2.00 -9.93 -27.59
CA ASP A 561 -3.41 -9.67 -27.87
C ASP A 561 -4.13 -10.94 -28.34
N ALA A 562 -5.42 -11.07 -28.01
CA ALA A 562 -6.21 -12.26 -28.36
C ALA A 562 -6.23 -12.56 -29.87
N LEU A 563 -6.22 -11.52 -30.72
CA LEU A 563 -6.15 -11.66 -32.18
C LEU A 563 -4.85 -12.32 -32.65
N ALA A 564 -3.74 -12.09 -31.95
CA ALA A 564 -2.44 -12.69 -32.29
C ALA A 564 -2.38 -14.19 -31.96
N LEU A 565 -3.31 -14.70 -31.15
CA LEU A 565 -3.33 -16.10 -30.72
C LEU A 565 -4.07 -17.03 -31.69
N GLY A 566 -4.97 -16.47 -32.52
CA GLY A 566 -5.69 -17.21 -33.57
C GLY A 566 -6.40 -18.47 -33.06
N ASP A 567 -6.17 -19.58 -33.75
CA ASP A 567 -6.72 -20.92 -33.47
C ASP A 567 -6.47 -21.42 -32.04
N LEU A 568 -5.37 -20.99 -31.41
CA LEU A 568 -5.01 -21.44 -30.06
C LEU A 568 -5.97 -20.90 -29.00
N ALA A 569 -6.53 -19.70 -29.21
CA ALA A 569 -7.53 -19.13 -28.31
C ALA A 569 -8.85 -19.93 -28.36
N GLU A 570 -9.22 -20.46 -29.52
CA GLU A 570 -10.41 -21.30 -29.69
C GLU A 570 -10.22 -22.69 -29.07
N ALA A 571 -9.02 -23.27 -29.22
CA ALA A 571 -8.68 -24.58 -28.64
C ALA A 571 -8.50 -24.55 -27.11
N ALA A 572 -8.19 -23.38 -26.54
CA ALA A 572 -7.84 -23.22 -25.12
C ALA A 572 -8.87 -23.79 -24.14
N ALA A 573 -10.17 -23.72 -24.46
CA ALA A 573 -11.23 -24.22 -23.60
C ALA A 573 -11.13 -25.73 -23.31
N GLY A 574 -10.52 -26.51 -24.22
CA GLY A 574 -10.28 -27.95 -24.05
C GLY A 574 -8.94 -28.30 -23.40
N MET A 575 -8.09 -27.31 -23.13
CA MET A 575 -6.73 -27.50 -22.60
C MET A 575 -6.68 -27.19 -21.10
N SER A 576 -5.80 -27.88 -20.36
CA SER A 576 -5.44 -27.41 -19.02
C SER A 576 -4.59 -26.14 -19.10
N ARG A 577 -4.54 -25.33 -18.03
CA ARG A 577 -3.68 -24.15 -17.91
C ARG A 577 -2.22 -24.50 -18.23
N ALA A 578 -1.73 -25.62 -17.72
CA ALA A 578 -0.36 -26.08 -17.96
C ALA A 578 -0.11 -26.38 -19.46
N ALA A 579 -0.98 -27.15 -20.10
CA ALA A 579 -0.86 -27.47 -21.52
C ALA A 579 -0.96 -26.21 -22.40
N LEU A 580 -1.82 -25.25 -22.02
CA LEU A 580 -1.96 -24.00 -22.75
C LEU A 580 -0.70 -23.12 -22.63
N VAL A 581 -0.12 -23.03 -21.42
CA VAL A 581 1.15 -22.30 -21.21
C VAL A 581 2.27 -22.89 -22.07
N GLU A 582 2.40 -24.23 -22.12
CA GLU A 582 3.37 -24.91 -22.98
C GLU A 582 3.14 -24.62 -24.46
N ALA A 583 1.88 -24.67 -24.92
CA ALA A 583 1.53 -24.40 -26.31
C ALA A 583 1.78 -22.94 -26.72
N LEU A 584 1.53 -21.98 -25.83
CA LEU A 584 1.85 -20.56 -26.04
C LEU A 584 3.37 -20.35 -26.09
N ALA A 585 4.12 -20.98 -25.18
CA ALA A 585 5.57 -20.92 -25.17
C ALA A 585 6.18 -21.48 -26.47
N ALA A 586 5.61 -22.55 -27.03
CA ALA A 586 6.02 -23.10 -28.33
C ALA A 586 5.81 -22.13 -29.51
N ARG A 587 4.95 -21.12 -29.35
CA ARG A 587 4.74 -20.01 -30.31
C ARG A 587 5.54 -18.75 -29.97
N GLY A 588 6.41 -18.81 -28.96
CA GLY A 588 7.17 -17.64 -28.48
C GLY A 588 6.32 -16.63 -27.70
N VAL A 589 5.13 -17.01 -27.25
CA VAL A 589 4.25 -16.17 -26.43
C VAL A 589 4.45 -16.53 -24.96
N ALA A 590 4.95 -15.59 -24.17
CA ALA A 590 5.05 -15.78 -22.72
C ALA A 590 3.64 -15.82 -22.09
N ALA A 591 3.44 -16.72 -21.13
CA ALA A 591 2.16 -16.88 -20.46
C ALA A 591 2.33 -17.47 -19.06
N VAL A 592 1.39 -17.16 -18.17
CA VAL A 592 1.35 -17.68 -16.80
C VAL A 592 -0.07 -18.08 -16.40
N PRO A 593 -0.25 -19.10 -15.54
CA PRO A 593 -1.58 -19.40 -14.99
C PRO A 593 -2.02 -18.28 -14.03
N VAL A 594 -3.31 -17.95 -14.05
CA VAL A 594 -3.93 -17.22 -12.93
C VAL A 594 -3.98 -18.16 -11.75
N ARG A 595 -3.21 -17.85 -10.70
CA ARG A 595 -3.14 -18.66 -9.48
C ARG A 595 -4.26 -18.29 -8.53
N THR A 596 -4.95 -19.31 -8.02
CA THR A 596 -5.95 -19.11 -6.98
C THR A 596 -5.29 -18.89 -5.62
N LEU A 597 -5.99 -18.21 -4.71
CA LEU A 597 -5.50 -18.06 -3.33
C LEU A 597 -5.35 -19.41 -2.60
N THR A 598 -6.14 -20.41 -2.98
CA THR A 598 -6.01 -21.79 -2.46
C THR A 598 -4.71 -22.45 -2.94
N GLU A 599 -4.35 -22.28 -4.20
CA GLU A 599 -3.07 -22.76 -4.75
C GLU A 599 -1.89 -22.05 -4.09
N ILE A 600 -2.01 -20.75 -3.83
CA ILE A 600 -0.98 -19.97 -3.11
C ILE A 600 -0.80 -20.48 -1.68
N ARG A 601 -1.89 -20.74 -0.96
CA ARG A 601 -1.85 -21.32 0.40
C ARG A 601 -1.19 -22.70 0.44
N ASN A 602 -1.38 -23.51 -0.59
CA ASN A 602 -0.88 -24.89 -0.63
C ASN A 602 0.55 -24.99 -1.19
N ASP A 603 1.15 -23.90 -1.67
CA ASP A 603 2.48 -23.88 -2.24
C ASP A 603 3.55 -23.74 -1.14
N PRO A 604 4.38 -24.77 -0.89
CA PRO A 604 5.40 -24.73 0.16
C PRO A 604 6.55 -23.75 -0.13
N ALA A 605 6.73 -23.33 -1.39
CA ALA A 605 7.70 -22.30 -1.74
C ALA A 605 7.20 -20.91 -1.31
N ILE A 606 5.89 -20.71 -1.20
CA ILE A 606 5.27 -19.48 -0.68
C ILE A 606 5.03 -19.56 0.83
N VAL A 607 4.41 -20.64 1.29
CA VAL A 607 4.06 -20.88 2.69
C VAL A 607 5.14 -21.74 3.35
N GLY A 608 5.81 -21.20 4.36
CA GLY A 608 6.92 -21.83 5.05
C GLY A 608 8.25 -21.20 4.65
N ALA A 609 8.79 -21.54 3.49
CA ALA A 609 10.09 -21.02 3.05
C ALA A 609 10.02 -19.62 2.41
N GLY A 610 8.84 -19.17 1.95
CA GLY A 610 8.66 -17.94 1.17
C GLY A 610 8.06 -16.77 1.92
N ALA A 611 7.14 -16.06 1.25
CA ALA A 611 6.50 -14.81 1.70
C ALA A 611 5.58 -14.97 2.92
N VAL A 612 5.04 -16.16 3.16
CA VAL A 612 4.10 -16.43 4.27
C VAL A 612 4.73 -17.42 5.23
N GLN A 613 4.74 -17.09 6.52
CA GLN A 613 5.22 -17.96 7.58
C GLN A 613 4.07 -18.31 8.52
N LEU A 614 3.97 -19.59 8.84
CA LEU A 614 3.10 -20.07 9.92
C LEU A 614 3.82 -19.82 11.25
N TYR A 615 3.29 -18.88 12.03
CA TYR A 615 3.76 -18.58 13.38
C TYR A 615 2.92 -19.37 14.39
N GLU A 616 3.58 -20.16 15.23
CA GLU A 616 2.96 -20.85 16.36
C GLU A 616 3.10 -20.00 17.62
N GLY A 617 1.99 -19.54 18.16
CA GLY A 617 1.92 -18.76 19.39
C GLY A 617 2.14 -19.63 20.63
N ALA A 618 2.48 -18.99 21.75
CA ALA A 618 2.62 -19.68 23.04
C ALA A 618 1.30 -20.33 23.52
N ASP A 619 0.16 -19.88 22.98
CA ASP A 619 -1.16 -20.45 23.19
C ASP A 619 -1.48 -21.65 22.26
N GLY A 620 -0.49 -22.11 21.47
CA GLY A 620 -0.62 -23.22 20.53
C GLY A 620 -1.36 -22.86 19.23
N LYS A 621 -1.69 -21.58 19.02
CA LYS A 621 -2.39 -21.11 17.81
C LYS A 621 -1.44 -20.84 16.66
N THR A 622 -1.87 -21.18 15.46
CA THR A 622 -1.08 -20.95 14.24
C THR A 622 -1.64 -19.79 13.43
N TRP A 623 -0.79 -18.80 13.16
CA TRP A 623 -1.12 -17.59 12.39
C TRP A 623 -0.31 -17.51 11.09
N PRO A 624 -0.95 -17.29 9.93
CA PRO A 624 -0.26 -17.10 8.65
C PRO A 624 0.21 -15.64 8.51
N LEU A 625 1.43 -15.36 8.93
CA LEU A 625 1.99 -14.01 8.93
C LEU A 625 2.84 -13.77 7.68
N PHE A 626 2.67 -12.61 7.05
CA PHE A 626 3.59 -12.22 5.97
C PHE A 626 4.97 -11.87 6.51
N ARG A 627 6.01 -12.44 5.91
CA ARG A 627 7.38 -11.99 6.10
C ARG A 627 7.59 -10.61 5.51
N SER A 628 8.61 -9.95 6.03
CA SER A 628 9.15 -8.75 5.41
C SER A 628 9.50 -9.05 3.95
N PRO A 629 9.13 -8.20 2.99
CA PRO A 629 9.64 -8.29 1.62
C PRO A 629 11.16 -8.05 1.53
N PHE A 630 11.77 -7.42 2.55
CA PHE A 630 13.21 -7.16 2.59
C PHE A 630 14.02 -8.40 2.99
N ARG A 631 15.11 -8.64 2.26
CA ARG A 631 16.20 -9.54 2.69
C ARG A 631 17.51 -8.77 2.70
N PHE A 632 17.99 -8.42 3.89
CA PHE A 632 19.24 -7.71 4.08
C PHE A 632 20.38 -8.71 4.31
N SER A 633 21.47 -8.63 3.55
CA SER A 633 22.59 -9.57 3.68
C SER A 633 23.39 -9.41 4.99
N ALA A 634 23.27 -8.26 5.65
CA ALA A 634 24.06 -7.88 6.82
C ALA A 634 23.22 -7.56 8.07
N MET A 635 21.89 -7.67 7.99
CA MET A 635 21.00 -7.40 9.13
C MET A 635 20.23 -8.66 9.51
N PRO A 636 20.13 -8.98 10.81
CA PRO A 636 19.32 -10.09 11.26
C PRO A 636 17.83 -9.78 11.01
N GLU A 637 17.08 -10.78 10.54
CA GLU A 637 15.63 -10.69 10.43
C GLU A 637 14.99 -10.56 11.82
N VAL A 638 13.87 -9.84 11.88
CA VAL A 638 13.02 -9.81 13.07
C VAL A 638 12.12 -11.04 13.04
N PRO A 639 12.17 -11.92 14.07
CA PRO A 639 11.24 -13.06 14.14
C PRO A 639 9.80 -12.56 14.13
N LEU A 640 8.96 -13.16 13.29
CA LEU A 640 7.54 -12.82 13.24
C LEU A 640 6.84 -13.23 14.54
N ALA A 641 5.92 -12.38 14.98
CA ALA A 641 5.05 -12.66 16.11
C ALA A 641 3.64 -12.12 15.84
N ALA A 642 2.62 -12.87 16.24
CA ALA A 642 1.27 -12.33 16.29
C ALA A 642 1.18 -11.23 17.37
N ILE A 643 0.39 -10.19 17.12
CA ILE A 643 0.00 -9.26 18.19
C ILE A 643 -0.82 -10.01 19.23
N GLY A 644 -0.57 -9.74 20.51
CA GLY A 644 -1.29 -10.41 21.58
C GLY A 644 -2.59 -9.71 21.98
N ALA A 645 -2.98 -9.95 23.23
CA ALA A 645 -4.26 -9.51 23.79
C ALA A 645 -4.38 -7.98 23.82
N LEU A 646 -5.63 -7.50 23.80
CA LEU A 646 -5.91 -6.07 23.94
C LEU A 646 -5.31 -5.56 25.26
N GLY A 647 -4.45 -4.55 25.15
CA GLY A 647 -3.84 -3.91 26.31
C GLY A 647 -2.77 -4.74 27.02
N GLU A 648 -2.17 -5.74 26.38
CA GLU A 648 -1.06 -6.52 26.96
C GLU A 648 0.12 -5.64 27.42
N ALA A 649 0.32 -4.47 26.80
CA ALA A 649 1.37 -3.52 27.17
C ALA A 649 0.96 -2.52 28.25
N ASN A 650 -0.28 -2.56 28.76
CA ASN A 650 -0.74 -1.64 29.81
C ASN A 650 0.08 -1.77 31.11
N ALA A 651 0.60 -2.96 31.41
CA ALA A 651 1.44 -3.19 32.59
C ALA A 651 2.78 -2.43 32.53
N ASP A 652 3.24 -2.06 31.33
CA ASP A 652 4.49 -1.31 31.12
C ASP A 652 4.30 0.20 31.21
N LEU A 653 3.06 0.68 31.36
CA LEU A 653 2.80 2.10 31.56
C LEU A 653 3.39 2.54 32.90
N PRO A 654 4.09 3.69 32.95
CA PRO A 654 4.45 4.28 34.23
C PRO A 654 3.19 4.49 35.07
N ALA A 655 3.23 4.12 36.35
CA ALA A 655 2.13 4.43 37.26
C ALA A 655 1.82 5.93 37.21
N ALA A 656 0.55 6.28 36.98
CA ALA A 656 0.14 7.67 36.98
C ALA A 656 0.48 8.28 38.35
N PRO A 657 1.00 9.53 38.43
CA PRO A 657 1.20 10.20 39.70
C PRO A 657 -0.14 10.28 40.44
N GLY A 658 -0.29 9.50 41.53
CA GLY A 658 -1.50 9.48 42.36
C GLY A 658 -2.65 8.58 41.91
N GLY A 659 -2.47 7.69 40.93
CA GLY A 659 -3.51 6.74 40.49
C GLY A 659 -3.36 5.32 41.09
N PRO A 660 -4.44 4.55 41.28
CA PRO A 660 -4.35 3.16 41.71
C PRO A 660 -3.62 2.31 40.65
N VAL A 661 -2.87 1.30 41.11
CA VAL A 661 -2.17 0.33 40.26
C VAL A 661 -3.20 -0.36 39.36
N ARG A 662 -3.04 -0.21 38.03
CA ARG A 662 -3.93 -0.84 37.04
C ARG A 662 -3.60 -2.33 36.97
N GLY A 663 -4.42 -3.16 37.62
CA GLY A 663 -4.37 -4.61 37.46
C GLY A 663 -4.80 -5.01 36.05
N ALA A 664 -4.20 -6.10 35.53
CA ALA A 664 -4.65 -6.76 34.31
C ALA A 664 -6.12 -7.16 34.49
N ALA A 665 -7.00 -6.67 33.62
CA ALA A 665 -8.40 -7.09 33.59
C ALA A 665 -8.49 -8.45 32.87
N GLU A 666 -9.12 -9.43 33.54
CA GLU A 666 -9.55 -10.71 32.98
C GLU A 666 -10.57 -10.56 31.86
#